data_AF-A0A8R1TZC9-F1
#
_entry.id   AF-A0A8R1TZC9-F1
#
_cell.length_a   1.000
_cell.length_b   1.000
_cell.length_c   1.000
_cell.angle_alpha   90.00
_cell.angle_beta   90.00
_cell.angle_gamma   90.00
#
_symmetry.space_group_name_H-M   'P 1'
#
loop_
_entity.id
_entity.type
_entity.pdbx_description
1 polymer ?
#
loop_
_entity_poly.entity_id
_entity_poly.type
_entity_poly.pdbx_seq_one_letter_code
_entity_poly.pdbx_strand_id
1 'polypeptide(L)'
;MKVFTTDLSEILLAERRDEEETNYLAKELSHIFKDLFGPQFWISYWNYYPVLANILYYSVTFLSAVQTVGEEYVALVPLVSGQQRKLPFFTRRLFFVFSFAVAPFLIEEILKRIEGNLKDSLIASETLFFNRKQRNFRKTLLNLITSIRCSGIPVLYRLNLTLFYLFGTYYYISKRLIGLKYVSFRAQSNYQALSYFRFFGAINIAQIVSSVAIWIQDEVRKRVTTGFRQLSEPRISEEEDDLLIFNSFCCLLCCQYNKPPICIPCGHLFCWSCILKHIQFTVTDGALSFCPQCREEFHQIVMMNGTAIILRKLSHGNAKRIFEKQIVRSSLSITTKSKNKYFPVIYVSGIQPTGVPHLGNYFGFIQHWINLQNDGHSKQMYLSIADYHSISMGFIDPMEMRNNIFKMAASLLACGLDPEKTILFQQSRVAHHANLMYILGSLQTIARLTRMPQYKDKAAAFKQGDIPVNLQLYPILQSADVLLYKGTHVPVGDDQTQHLLLMRDLAVKCNTVLRCDFFPVPIQISAKCARLKSLENATKKMSKSMGNDRSRILISDTKQIIAEKCAKALSDSQSNITYEPEKRPAISNLVTLYSLATGLSIENVIHECTSLDTKGFKSHLAEQIDAHIAPFREKYEILLQEPQIIRDILMFGTQRAEEKAQETMVELRKLLGFDVFQQINNYHYYSKNLDI
;
A
#
# COMPACT_ATOMS: atom_id res chain seq x y z
N MET A 1 61.06 -17.26 -6.65
CA MET A 1 60.37 -16.09 -6.04
C MET A 1 60.75 -15.99 -4.57
N LYS A 2 61.10 -14.79 -4.09
CA LYS A 2 61.17 -14.52 -2.65
C LYS A 2 59.75 -14.58 -2.09
N VAL A 3 59.64 -15.12 -0.90
CA VAL A 3 58.37 -15.45 -0.27
C VAL A 3 58.35 -14.77 1.08
N PHE A 4 57.35 -13.95 1.35
CA PHE A 4 57.25 -13.13 2.54
C PHE A 4 56.12 -13.61 3.45
N THR A 5 56.26 -13.29 4.73
CA THR A 5 55.19 -13.44 5.71
C THR A 5 54.08 -12.45 5.38
N THR A 6 52.86 -12.96 5.24
CA THR A 6 51.69 -12.19 4.83
C THR A 6 51.31 -11.13 5.86
N ASP A 7 50.96 -9.93 5.40
CA ASP A 7 50.41 -8.88 6.28
C ASP A 7 48.92 -9.13 6.57
N LEU A 8 48.48 -8.77 7.77
CA LEU A 8 47.09 -8.94 8.19
C LEU A 8 46.13 -8.10 7.33
N SER A 9 46.57 -6.90 6.93
CA SER A 9 45.82 -6.03 6.03
C SER A 9 45.66 -6.64 4.63
N GLU A 10 46.66 -7.38 4.15
CA GLU A 10 46.61 -8.03 2.84
C GLU A 10 45.54 -9.12 2.83
N ILE A 11 45.45 -9.93 3.90
CA ILE A 11 44.39 -10.94 4.05
C ILE A 11 43.02 -10.26 4.05
N LEU A 12 42.83 -9.20 4.84
CA LEU A 12 41.54 -8.50 4.90
C LEU A 12 41.12 -7.89 3.56
N LEU A 13 42.06 -7.31 2.81
CA LEU A 13 41.79 -6.75 1.49
C LEU A 13 41.40 -7.83 0.48
N ALA A 14 42.08 -8.98 0.50
CA ALA A 14 41.74 -10.12 -0.34
C ALA A 14 40.31 -10.62 -0.02
N GLU A 15 40.01 -10.85 1.25
CA GLU A 15 38.70 -11.38 1.66
C GLU A 15 37.57 -10.38 1.36
N ARG A 16 37.79 -9.08 1.58
CA ARG A 16 36.82 -8.03 1.21
C ARG A 16 36.56 -8.02 -0.29
N ARG A 17 37.61 -8.18 -1.10
CA ARG A 17 37.46 -8.22 -2.55
C ARG A 17 36.67 -9.45 -2.99
N ASP A 18 36.93 -10.61 -2.41
CA ASP A 18 36.16 -11.82 -2.68
C ASP A 18 34.68 -11.66 -2.30
N GLU A 19 34.38 -10.99 -1.18
CA GLU A 19 33.01 -10.68 -0.75
C GLU A 19 32.28 -9.72 -1.71
N GLU A 20 32.97 -8.73 -2.28
CA GLU A 20 32.41 -7.85 -3.30
C GLU A 20 31.98 -8.63 -4.56
N GLU A 21 32.83 -9.56 -5.02
CA GLU A 21 32.56 -10.39 -6.20
C GLU A 21 31.42 -11.40 -5.96
N THR A 22 31.38 -12.05 -4.79
CA THR A 22 30.29 -12.99 -4.48
C THR A 22 28.95 -12.29 -4.29
N ASN A 23 28.93 -11.09 -3.71
CA ASN A 23 27.74 -10.26 -3.61
C ASN A 23 27.24 -9.79 -4.98
N TYR A 24 28.15 -9.40 -5.87
CA TYR A 24 27.82 -9.07 -7.25
C TYR A 24 27.19 -10.27 -7.98
N LEU A 25 27.81 -11.46 -7.89
CA LEU A 25 27.28 -12.68 -8.48
C LEU A 25 25.90 -13.06 -7.92
N ALA A 26 25.70 -12.92 -6.59
CA ALA A 26 24.41 -13.18 -5.96
C ALA A 26 23.30 -12.26 -6.50
N LYS A 27 23.63 -10.99 -6.76
CA LYS A 27 22.70 -10.02 -7.34
C LYS A 27 22.33 -10.39 -8.77
N GLU A 28 23.31 -10.73 -9.60
CA GLU A 28 23.07 -11.16 -10.99
C GLU A 28 22.25 -12.45 -11.06
N LEU A 29 22.56 -13.45 -10.22
CA LEU A 29 21.75 -14.66 -10.09
C LEU A 29 20.31 -14.32 -9.71
N SER A 30 20.12 -13.45 -8.71
CA SER A 30 18.80 -12.99 -8.30
C SER A 30 18.01 -12.37 -9.47
N HIS A 31 18.64 -11.54 -10.31
CA HIS A 31 18.00 -10.96 -11.49
C HIS A 31 17.63 -12.04 -12.53
N ILE A 32 18.58 -12.91 -12.88
CA ILE A 32 18.38 -14.00 -13.85
C ILE A 32 17.22 -14.91 -13.42
N PHE A 33 17.18 -15.35 -12.16
CA PHE A 33 16.10 -16.22 -11.67
C PHE A 33 14.74 -15.52 -11.63
N LYS A 34 14.71 -14.21 -11.36
CA LYS A 34 13.48 -13.40 -11.39
C LYS A 34 12.91 -13.29 -12.80
N ASP A 35 13.77 -13.08 -13.79
CA ASP A 35 13.35 -12.92 -15.18
C ASP A 35 12.97 -14.26 -15.83
N LEU A 36 13.67 -15.34 -15.49
CA LEU A 36 13.40 -16.68 -16.06
C LEU A 36 12.16 -17.37 -15.46
N PHE A 37 11.96 -17.28 -14.15
CA PHE A 37 10.92 -18.06 -13.44
C PHE A 37 9.82 -17.19 -12.82
N GLY A 38 9.93 -15.87 -12.97
CA GLY A 38 8.98 -14.91 -12.45
C GLY A 38 9.12 -14.61 -10.95
N PRO A 39 8.38 -13.59 -10.46
CA PRO A 39 8.52 -13.07 -9.09
C PRO A 39 8.18 -14.07 -7.98
N GLN A 40 7.21 -14.96 -8.23
CA GLN A 40 6.77 -15.96 -7.25
C GLN A 40 7.87 -16.99 -6.96
N PHE A 41 8.52 -17.49 -8.01
CA PHE A 41 9.64 -18.41 -7.88
C PHE A 41 10.83 -17.72 -7.22
N TRP A 42 11.15 -16.51 -7.67
CA TRP A 42 12.24 -15.72 -7.11
C TRP A 42 12.12 -15.50 -5.59
N ILE A 43 10.92 -15.14 -5.09
CA ILE A 43 10.66 -15.03 -3.65
C ILE A 43 10.77 -16.37 -2.90
N SER A 44 10.59 -17.50 -3.58
CA SER A 44 10.71 -18.81 -2.93
C SER A 44 12.16 -19.18 -2.66
N TYR A 45 13.10 -18.64 -3.44
CA TYR A 45 14.51 -19.07 -3.43
C TYR A 45 15.53 -17.96 -3.15
N TRP A 46 15.09 -16.75 -2.79
CA TRP A 46 15.99 -15.61 -2.59
C TRP A 46 17.09 -15.84 -1.54
N ASN A 47 16.77 -16.54 -0.45
CA ASN A 47 17.72 -16.89 0.62
C ASN A 47 18.89 -17.76 0.13
N TYR A 48 18.72 -18.47 -0.99
CA TYR A 48 19.73 -19.41 -1.49
C TYR A 48 20.70 -18.76 -2.47
N TYR A 49 20.41 -17.56 -3.02
CA TYR A 49 21.30 -16.92 -4.01
C TYR A 49 22.68 -16.56 -3.47
N PRO A 50 22.83 -15.99 -2.24
CA PRO A 50 24.17 -15.75 -1.68
C PRO A 50 24.97 -17.03 -1.47
N VAL A 51 24.31 -18.11 -1.03
CA VAL A 51 24.93 -19.42 -0.84
C VAL A 51 25.36 -20.01 -2.18
N LEU A 52 24.48 -19.95 -3.19
CA LEU A 52 24.77 -20.40 -4.55
C LEU A 52 25.94 -19.61 -5.16
N ALA A 53 25.97 -18.29 -4.98
CA ALA A 53 27.07 -17.44 -5.45
C ALA A 53 28.41 -17.84 -4.80
N ASN A 54 28.43 -18.04 -3.48
CA ASN A 54 29.61 -18.53 -2.77
C ASN A 54 30.05 -19.91 -3.28
N ILE A 55 29.13 -20.87 -3.43
CA ILE A 55 29.45 -22.20 -3.95
C ILE A 55 30.06 -22.08 -5.35
N LEU A 56 29.45 -21.33 -6.26
CA LEU A 56 29.93 -21.16 -7.63
C LEU A 56 31.31 -20.49 -7.65
N TYR A 57 31.48 -19.37 -6.95
CA TYR A 57 32.73 -18.61 -6.92
C TYR A 57 33.90 -19.44 -6.40
N TYR A 58 33.75 -20.07 -5.23
CA TYR A 58 34.81 -20.86 -4.61
C TYR A 58 35.01 -22.24 -5.28
N SER A 59 34.01 -22.75 -6.00
CA SER A 59 34.19 -23.95 -6.83
C SER A 59 35.01 -23.65 -8.08
N VAL A 60 34.80 -22.50 -8.73
CA VAL A 60 35.57 -22.13 -9.93
C VAL A 60 37.01 -21.76 -9.56
N THR A 61 37.22 -21.05 -8.46
CA THR A 61 38.55 -20.60 -8.02
C THR A 61 39.25 -21.68 -7.19
N PHE A 62 38.89 -21.79 -5.92
CA PHE A 62 39.61 -22.56 -4.92
C PHE A 62 39.57 -24.07 -5.18
N LEU A 63 38.39 -24.63 -5.54
CA LEU A 63 38.27 -26.06 -5.85
C LEU A 63 39.07 -26.44 -7.11
N SER A 64 39.25 -25.53 -8.07
CA SER A 64 40.10 -25.71 -9.26
C SER A 64 41.59 -25.46 -9.00
N ALA A 65 42.01 -25.13 -7.77
CA ALA A 65 43.38 -24.72 -7.42
C ALA A 65 43.85 -23.45 -8.14
N VAL A 66 42.91 -22.55 -8.45
CA VAL A 66 43.20 -21.19 -8.92
C VAL A 66 43.05 -20.24 -7.73
N GLN A 67 43.85 -19.17 -7.70
CA GLN A 67 43.70 -18.10 -6.72
C GLN A 67 42.32 -17.47 -6.85
N THR A 68 41.75 -17.00 -5.75
CA THR A 68 40.56 -16.14 -5.81
C THR A 68 40.93 -14.75 -6.36
N VAL A 69 39.94 -13.98 -6.82
CA VAL A 69 40.16 -12.62 -7.33
C VAL A 69 40.81 -11.74 -6.25
N GLY A 70 40.40 -11.90 -4.99
CA GLY A 70 41.02 -11.23 -3.86
C GLY A 70 42.46 -11.69 -3.59
N GLU A 71 42.72 -12.99 -3.66
CA GLU A 71 44.07 -13.54 -3.51
C GLU A 71 45.01 -13.05 -4.62
N GLU A 72 44.55 -12.99 -5.86
CA GLU A 72 45.29 -12.45 -7.01
C GLU A 72 45.55 -10.94 -6.84
N TYR A 73 44.54 -10.17 -6.42
CA TYR A 73 44.61 -8.73 -6.19
C TYR A 73 45.77 -8.33 -5.25
N VAL A 74 46.04 -9.16 -4.25
CA VAL A 74 47.07 -8.91 -3.23
C VAL A 74 48.29 -9.83 -3.38
N ALA A 75 48.33 -10.69 -4.40
CA ALA A 75 49.39 -11.67 -4.66
C ALA A 75 49.63 -12.65 -3.49
N LEU A 76 48.54 -13.15 -2.89
CA LEU A 76 48.55 -14.14 -1.82
C LEU A 76 48.39 -15.56 -2.37
N VAL A 77 49.17 -16.50 -1.85
CA VAL A 77 49.05 -17.93 -2.20
C VAL A 77 48.62 -18.75 -0.98
N PRO A 78 47.53 -19.54 -1.10
CA PRO A 78 47.07 -20.42 -0.02
C PRO A 78 47.93 -21.69 0.08
N LEU A 79 48.46 -21.99 1.28
CA LEU A 79 49.31 -23.16 1.57
C LEU A 79 48.87 -23.88 2.85
N VAL A 80 49.00 -25.21 2.89
CA VAL A 80 48.66 -26.02 4.09
C VAL A 80 49.78 -26.05 5.13
N SER A 81 51.02 -25.84 4.70
CA SER A 81 52.19 -25.77 5.58
C SER A 81 53.22 -24.83 4.99
N GLY A 82 53.53 -23.74 5.71
CA GLY A 82 54.50 -22.74 5.27
C GLY A 82 55.90 -23.30 5.04
N GLN A 83 56.26 -24.39 5.72
CA GLN A 83 57.57 -25.05 5.55
C GLN A 83 57.62 -25.97 4.32
N GLN A 84 56.52 -26.65 3.98
CA GLN A 84 56.52 -27.64 2.88
C GLN A 84 56.02 -27.09 1.54
N ARG A 85 55.52 -25.83 1.49
CA ARG A 85 54.98 -25.19 0.27
C ARG A 85 54.02 -26.08 -0.54
N LYS A 86 53.21 -26.88 0.17
CA LYS A 86 52.22 -27.79 -0.43
C LYS A 86 50.89 -27.09 -0.59
N LEU A 87 50.36 -27.11 -1.81
CA LEU A 87 48.97 -26.77 -2.11
C LEU A 87 48.01 -27.75 -1.41
N PRO A 88 46.81 -27.30 -1.03
CA PRO A 88 45.81 -28.18 -0.44
C PRO A 88 45.36 -29.26 -1.44
N PHE A 89 45.33 -30.51 -0.97
CA PHE A 89 44.73 -31.62 -1.73
C PHE A 89 43.25 -31.33 -2.03
N PHE A 90 42.73 -31.94 -3.10
CA PHE A 90 41.34 -31.75 -3.54
C PHE A 90 40.33 -31.98 -2.40
N THR A 91 40.53 -33.00 -1.56
CA THR A 91 39.63 -33.29 -0.42
C THR A 91 39.59 -32.16 0.61
N ARG A 92 40.73 -31.53 0.91
CA ARG A 92 40.79 -30.34 1.77
C ARG A 92 40.11 -29.14 1.10
N ARG A 93 40.26 -28.98 -0.21
CA ARG A 93 39.59 -27.91 -0.97
C ARG A 93 38.08 -28.07 -0.99
N LEU A 94 37.60 -29.29 -1.22
CA LEU A 94 36.18 -29.61 -1.14
C LEU A 94 35.62 -29.35 0.26
N PHE A 95 36.35 -29.75 1.30
CA PHE A 95 35.96 -29.47 2.68
C PHE A 95 35.91 -27.96 2.99
N PHE A 96 36.78 -27.14 2.38
CA PHE A 96 36.68 -25.68 2.49
C PHE A 96 35.36 -25.16 1.93
N VAL A 97 35.05 -25.48 0.67
CA VAL A 97 33.84 -25.00 0.00
C VAL A 97 32.60 -25.43 0.80
N PHE A 98 32.57 -26.68 1.27
CA PHE A 98 31.50 -27.18 2.13
C PHE A 98 31.41 -26.42 3.46
N SER A 99 32.51 -26.31 4.21
CA SER A 99 32.51 -25.67 5.54
C SER A 99 32.28 -24.15 5.49
N PHE A 100 32.65 -23.49 4.39
CA PHE A 100 32.49 -22.06 4.20
C PHE A 100 31.10 -21.69 3.67
N ALA A 101 30.65 -22.32 2.58
CA ALA A 101 29.42 -21.91 1.90
C ALA A 101 28.19 -22.74 2.33
N VAL A 102 28.34 -24.05 2.51
CA VAL A 102 27.21 -24.97 2.67
C VAL A 102 26.87 -25.21 4.14
N ALA A 103 27.87 -25.43 4.99
CA ALA A 103 27.66 -25.81 6.39
C ALA A 103 26.96 -24.72 7.22
N PRO A 104 27.33 -23.42 7.13
CA PRO A 104 26.62 -22.37 7.87
C PRO A 104 25.14 -22.30 7.50
N PHE A 105 24.85 -22.41 6.20
CA PHE A 105 23.49 -22.44 5.68
C PHE A 105 22.70 -23.64 6.19
N LEU A 106 23.26 -24.86 6.13
CA LEU A 106 22.61 -26.06 6.62
C LEU A 106 22.36 -26.01 8.13
N ILE A 107 23.32 -25.52 8.92
CA ILE A 107 23.17 -25.35 10.37
C ILE A 107 22.00 -24.41 10.66
N GLU A 108 21.94 -23.27 9.97
CA GLU A 108 20.86 -22.29 10.16
C GLU A 108 19.50 -22.87 9.79
N GLU A 109 19.39 -23.56 8.65
CA GLU A 109 18.15 -24.18 8.18
C GLU A 109 17.67 -25.31 9.11
N ILE A 110 18.60 -26.14 9.59
CA ILE A 110 18.30 -27.20 10.58
C ILE A 110 17.81 -26.56 11.88
N LEU A 111 18.50 -25.53 12.40
CA LEU A 111 18.10 -24.85 13.64
C LEU A 111 16.72 -24.18 13.49
N LYS A 112 16.46 -23.49 12.37
CA LYS A 112 15.15 -22.90 12.05
C LYS A 112 14.05 -23.95 12.00
N ARG A 113 14.33 -25.11 11.39
CA ARG A 113 13.37 -26.21 11.30
C ARG A 113 13.07 -26.86 12.65
N ILE A 114 14.09 -27.07 13.48
CA ILE A 114 13.89 -27.60 14.84
C ILE A 114 13.12 -26.58 15.69
N GLU A 115 13.45 -25.28 15.59
CA GLU A 115 12.73 -24.21 16.29
C GLU A 115 11.24 -24.17 15.90
N GLY A 116 10.94 -24.25 14.60
CA GLY A 116 9.58 -24.30 14.07
C GLY A 116 8.81 -25.52 14.59
N ASN A 117 9.38 -26.72 14.46
CA ASN A 117 8.78 -27.94 14.97
C ASN A 117 8.52 -27.88 16.48
N LEU A 118 9.44 -27.29 17.26
CA LEU A 118 9.27 -27.11 18.70
C LEU A 118 8.15 -26.12 19.03
N LYS A 119 8.08 -24.98 18.34
CA LYS A 119 6.98 -23.99 18.50
C LYS A 119 5.63 -24.62 18.17
N ASP A 120 5.51 -25.30 17.04
CA ASP A 120 4.28 -25.97 16.64
C ASP A 120 3.86 -27.04 17.65
N SER A 121 4.83 -27.81 18.15
CA SER A 121 4.58 -28.83 19.18
C SER A 121 4.18 -28.24 20.54
N LEU A 122 4.66 -27.04 20.87
CA LEU A 122 4.30 -26.32 22.09
C LEU A 122 2.88 -25.75 21.99
N ILE A 123 2.52 -25.18 20.83
CA ILE A 123 1.16 -24.70 20.55
C ILE A 123 0.16 -25.87 20.56
N ALA A 124 0.51 -27.01 19.93
CA ALA A 124 -0.31 -28.22 19.98
C ALA A 124 -0.45 -28.76 21.42
N SER A 125 0.59 -28.64 22.25
CA SER A 125 0.55 -29.04 23.66
C SER A 125 -0.27 -28.10 24.56
N GLU A 126 -0.65 -26.91 24.10
CA GLU A 126 -1.63 -26.06 24.79
C GLU A 126 -3.07 -26.49 24.51
N THR A 127 -3.29 -27.20 23.40
CA THR A 127 -4.62 -27.72 23.01
C THR A 127 -4.91 -29.15 23.47
N LEU A 128 -3.89 -29.89 23.91
CA LEU A 128 -3.97 -31.29 24.33
C LEU A 128 -3.39 -31.42 25.73
N PHE A 129 -3.97 -32.28 26.58
CA PHE A 129 -3.50 -32.59 27.95
C PHE A 129 -2.11 -33.28 27.95
N PHE A 130 -1.07 -32.56 27.54
CA PHE A 130 0.30 -33.04 27.55
C PHE A 130 0.92 -32.91 28.93
N ASN A 131 1.73 -33.91 29.28
CA ASN A 131 2.38 -34.05 30.57
C ASN A 131 3.30 -32.84 30.86
N ARG A 132 3.15 -32.17 32.01
CA ARG A 132 3.84 -30.92 32.38
C ARG A 132 5.37 -31.01 32.21
N LYS A 133 5.93 -32.21 32.44
CA LYS A 133 7.36 -32.53 32.26
C LYS A 133 7.83 -32.39 30.80
N GLN A 134 7.03 -32.86 29.83
CA GLN A 134 7.36 -32.76 28.41
C GLN A 134 7.27 -31.32 27.89
N ARG A 135 6.28 -30.55 28.35
CA ARG A 135 6.15 -29.13 28.00
C ARG A 135 7.35 -28.32 28.50
N ASN A 136 7.77 -28.54 29.74
CA ASN A 136 8.95 -27.89 30.31
C ASN A 136 10.22 -28.26 29.53
N PHE A 137 10.42 -29.55 29.21
CA PHE A 137 11.56 -30.00 28.41
C PHE A 137 11.61 -29.31 27.04
N ARG A 138 10.48 -29.28 26.31
CA ARG A 138 10.39 -28.60 25.00
C ARG A 138 10.67 -27.12 25.09
N LYS A 139 10.18 -26.44 26.13
CA LYS A 139 10.45 -25.02 26.37
C LYS A 139 11.93 -24.77 26.65
N THR A 140 12.57 -25.61 27.45
CA THR A 140 14.02 -25.54 27.72
C THR A 140 14.82 -25.78 26.43
N LEU A 141 14.44 -26.77 25.63
CA LEU A 141 15.10 -27.07 24.36
C LEU A 141 14.92 -25.94 23.34
N LEU A 142 13.73 -25.34 23.26
CA LEU A 142 13.47 -24.16 22.42
C LEU A 142 14.38 -23.00 22.83
N ASN A 143 14.42 -22.68 24.14
CA ASN A 143 15.30 -21.62 24.66
C ASN A 143 16.77 -21.90 24.36
N LEU A 144 17.23 -23.16 24.49
CA LEU A 144 18.60 -23.56 24.16
C LEU A 144 18.91 -23.33 22.68
N ILE A 145 18.03 -23.77 21.78
CA ILE A 145 18.22 -23.61 20.33
C ILE A 145 18.20 -22.14 19.93
N THR A 146 17.26 -21.35 20.46
CA THR A 146 17.22 -19.90 20.23
C THR A 146 18.48 -19.23 20.76
N SER A 147 18.99 -19.64 21.93
CA SER A 147 20.25 -19.13 22.50
C SER A 147 21.48 -19.49 21.66
N ILE A 148 21.55 -20.72 21.13
CA ILE A 148 22.63 -21.13 20.23
C ILE A 148 22.61 -20.28 18.96
N ARG A 149 21.42 -20.08 18.36
CA ARG A 149 21.26 -19.34 17.11
C ARG A 149 21.55 -17.84 17.27
N CYS A 150 20.93 -17.20 18.25
CA CYS A 150 20.98 -15.74 18.41
C CYS A 150 22.23 -15.25 19.16
N SER A 151 22.87 -16.09 19.97
CA SER A 151 24.03 -15.67 20.77
C SER A 151 25.24 -16.56 20.56
N GLY A 152 25.07 -17.88 20.56
CA GLY A 152 26.18 -18.83 20.46
C GLY A 152 26.98 -18.69 19.16
N ILE A 153 26.31 -18.82 18.01
CA ILE A 153 26.94 -18.73 16.68
C ILE A 153 27.60 -17.36 16.46
N PRO A 154 26.93 -16.20 16.71
CA PRO A 154 27.56 -14.89 16.59
C PRO A 154 28.78 -14.70 17.50
N VAL A 155 28.73 -15.20 18.74
CA VAL A 155 29.88 -15.13 19.67
C VAL A 155 31.04 -15.98 19.16
N LEU A 156 30.80 -17.16 18.59
CA LEU A 156 31.83 -17.99 17.97
C LEU A 156 32.54 -17.27 16.81
N TYR A 157 31.79 -16.61 15.94
CA TYR A 157 32.38 -15.80 14.85
C TYR A 157 33.20 -14.63 15.38
N ARG A 158 32.68 -13.88 16.38
CA ARG A 158 33.41 -12.78 17.03
C ARG A 158 34.69 -13.25 17.71
N LEU A 159 34.67 -14.42 18.37
CA LEU A 159 35.86 -15.03 18.96
C LEU A 159 36.89 -15.39 17.89
N ASN A 160 36.48 -15.99 16.77
CA ASN A 160 37.40 -16.30 15.68
C ASN A 160 38.03 -15.03 15.08
N LEU A 161 37.23 -13.98 14.86
CA LEU A 161 37.71 -12.68 14.38
C LEU A 161 38.69 -12.02 15.37
N THR A 162 38.42 -12.14 16.67
CA THR A 162 39.32 -11.69 17.73
C THR A 162 40.67 -12.41 17.66
N LEU A 163 40.66 -13.74 17.52
CA LEU A 163 41.88 -14.54 17.36
C LEU A 163 42.64 -14.18 16.08
N PHE A 164 41.92 -13.83 15.01
CA PHE A 164 42.52 -13.32 13.79
C PHE A 164 43.25 -12.00 14.03
N TYR A 165 42.61 -11.02 14.67
CA TYR A 165 43.24 -9.72 14.96
C TYR A 165 44.45 -9.81 15.90
N LEU A 166 44.46 -10.78 16.83
CA LEU A 166 45.56 -10.96 17.78
C LEU A 166 46.74 -11.74 17.22
N PHE A 167 46.46 -12.83 16.48
CA PHE A 167 47.47 -13.81 16.07
C PHE A 167 47.70 -13.88 14.55
N GLY A 168 46.85 -13.25 13.75
CA GLY A 168 47.03 -13.04 12.31
C GLY A 168 47.05 -14.29 11.43
N THR A 169 46.26 -15.31 11.76
CA THR A 169 46.35 -16.62 11.06
C THR A 169 45.16 -16.98 10.18
N TYR A 170 43.92 -16.85 10.67
CA TYR A 170 42.74 -17.35 9.95
C TYR A 170 41.55 -16.41 10.09
N TYR A 171 41.17 -15.73 9.00
CA TYR A 171 40.03 -14.81 8.98
C TYR A 171 38.70 -15.57 9.14
N TYR A 172 38.51 -16.64 8.37
CA TYR A 172 37.34 -17.53 8.48
C TYR A 172 37.62 -18.80 9.31
N ILE A 173 36.57 -19.28 10.01
CA ILE A 173 36.61 -20.55 10.75
C ILE A 173 36.89 -21.73 9.80
N SER A 174 36.33 -21.73 8.60
CA SER A 174 36.56 -22.76 7.57
C SER A 174 38.05 -22.89 7.20
N LYS A 175 38.76 -21.76 7.01
CA LYS A 175 40.21 -21.74 6.73
C LYS A 175 41.02 -22.25 7.94
N ARG A 176 40.58 -21.93 9.17
CA ARG A 176 41.17 -22.45 10.42
C ARG A 176 41.05 -23.96 10.53
N LEU A 177 39.88 -24.53 10.22
CA LEU A 177 39.62 -25.97 10.28
C LEU A 177 40.53 -26.77 9.33
N ILE A 178 40.97 -26.16 8.23
CA ILE A 178 41.81 -26.80 7.21
C ILE A 178 43.30 -26.56 7.44
N GLY A 179 43.63 -25.59 8.31
CA GLY A 179 44.99 -25.15 8.56
C GLY A 179 45.60 -24.40 7.38
N LEU A 180 44.78 -23.63 6.65
CA LEU A 180 45.21 -22.89 5.46
C LEU A 180 45.88 -21.58 5.85
N LYS A 181 47.18 -21.46 5.55
CA LYS A 181 48.00 -20.27 5.79
C LYS A 181 48.31 -19.56 4.48
N TYR A 182 48.38 -18.23 4.53
CA TYR A 182 48.76 -17.42 3.39
C TYR A 182 50.24 -17.11 3.38
N VAL A 183 50.74 -16.95 2.16
CA VAL A 183 52.08 -16.50 1.88
C VAL A 183 52.02 -15.41 0.82
N SER A 184 52.75 -14.31 1.02
CA SER A 184 52.73 -13.15 0.11
C SER A 184 53.97 -13.13 -0.77
N PHE A 185 53.79 -12.75 -2.04
CA PHE A 185 54.91 -12.46 -2.95
C PHE A 185 55.40 -11.00 -2.87
N ARG A 186 54.68 -10.12 -2.17
CA ARG A 186 55.09 -8.73 -1.95
C ARG A 186 55.94 -8.61 -0.69
N ALA A 187 56.99 -7.80 -0.77
CA ALA A 187 57.78 -7.47 0.41
C ALA A 187 56.89 -6.70 1.41
N GLN A 188 56.90 -7.12 2.67
CA GLN A 188 56.09 -6.52 3.74
C GLN A 188 56.26 -5.00 3.76
N SER A 189 55.15 -4.26 3.69
CA SER A 189 55.18 -2.80 3.65
C SER A 189 54.67 -2.11 4.91
N ASN A 190 54.10 -2.81 5.91
CA ASN A 190 53.47 -2.06 7.02
C ASN A 190 53.42 -2.74 8.41
N TYR A 191 54.56 -2.86 9.10
CA TYR A 191 54.61 -3.33 10.50
C TYR A 191 53.78 -2.46 11.48
N GLN A 192 53.49 -1.20 11.14
CA GLN A 192 52.72 -0.28 11.99
C GLN A 192 51.25 -0.72 12.13
N ALA A 193 50.68 -1.34 11.08
CA ALA A 193 49.27 -1.79 11.06
C ALA A 193 48.96 -2.85 12.13
N LEU A 194 49.94 -3.68 12.50
CA LEU A 194 49.76 -4.76 13.48
C LEU A 194 49.31 -4.24 14.86
N SER A 195 49.78 -3.05 15.26
CA SER A 195 49.38 -2.44 16.53
C SER A 195 47.89 -2.07 16.56
N TYR A 196 47.38 -1.50 15.46
CA TYR A 196 45.97 -1.17 15.29
C TYR A 196 45.09 -2.42 15.27
N PHE A 197 45.51 -3.49 14.58
CA PHE A 197 44.77 -4.74 14.58
C PHE A 197 44.73 -5.40 15.96
N ARG A 198 45.83 -5.42 16.71
CA ARG A 198 45.82 -5.91 18.09
C ARG A 198 44.91 -5.09 19.00
N PHE A 199 44.85 -3.78 18.79
CA PHE A 199 43.90 -2.90 19.47
C PHE A 199 42.45 -3.25 19.13
N PHE A 200 42.11 -3.49 17.86
CA PHE A 200 40.79 -4.00 17.47
C PHE A 200 40.48 -5.37 18.07
N GLY A 201 41.47 -6.25 18.19
CA GLY A 201 41.35 -7.52 18.91
C GLY A 201 40.98 -7.32 20.38
N ALA A 202 41.64 -6.39 21.07
CA ALA A 202 41.34 -6.06 22.47
C ALA A 202 39.92 -5.45 22.64
N ILE A 203 39.50 -4.59 21.72
CA ILE A 203 38.12 -4.06 21.70
C ILE A 203 37.10 -5.19 21.55
N ASN A 204 37.33 -6.12 20.62
CA ASN A 204 36.43 -7.26 20.43
C ASN A 204 36.35 -8.15 21.68
N ILE A 205 37.46 -8.38 22.40
CA ILE A 205 37.43 -9.06 23.69
C ILE A 205 36.53 -8.31 24.67
N ALA A 206 36.70 -6.99 24.81
CA ALA A 206 35.88 -6.18 25.72
C ALA A 206 34.39 -6.25 25.36
N GLN A 207 34.05 -6.23 24.07
CA GLN A 207 32.67 -6.38 23.59
C GLN A 207 32.10 -7.78 23.87
N ILE A 208 32.87 -8.84 23.68
CA ILE A 208 32.44 -10.22 23.99
C ILE A 208 32.21 -10.35 25.50
N VAL A 209 33.13 -9.88 26.34
CA VAL A 209 32.99 -9.89 27.80
C VAL A 209 31.75 -9.11 28.24
N SER A 210 31.53 -7.92 27.67
CA SER A 210 30.35 -7.10 27.98
C SER A 210 29.05 -7.78 27.57
N SER A 211 29.02 -8.40 26.38
CA SER A 211 27.84 -9.11 25.87
C SER A 211 27.52 -10.35 26.72
N VAL A 212 28.55 -11.09 27.15
CA VAL A 212 28.39 -12.23 28.05
C VAL A 212 27.92 -11.76 29.44
N ALA A 213 28.44 -10.65 29.95
CA ALA A 213 28.00 -10.07 31.23
C ALA A 213 26.52 -9.63 31.19
N ILE A 214 26.11 -8.95 30.13
CA ILE A 214 24.70 -8.56 29.90
C ILE A 214 23.81 -9.81 29.81
N TRP A 215 24.24 -10.83 29.05
CA TRP A 215 23.49 -12.07 28.91
C TRP A 215 23.32 -12.80 30.26
N ILE A 216 24.38 -12.88 31.07
CA ILE A 216 24.32 -13.44 32.43
C ILE A 216 23.35 -12.62 33.29
N GLN A 217 23.42 -11.29 33.24
CA GLN A 217 22.55 -10.40 34.01
C GLN A 217 21.07 -10.58 33.64
N ASP A 218 20.75 -10.71 32.35
CA ASP A 218 19.40 -10.95 31.86
C ASP A 218 18.88 -12.33 32.27
N GLU A 219 19.72 -13.36 32.23
CA GLU A 219 19.35 -14.72 32.64
C GLU A 219 19.13 -14.81 34.16
N VAL A 220 19.94 -14.11 34.96
CA VAL A 220 19.74 -13.97 36.41
C VAL A 220 18.45 -13.20 36.70
N ARG A 221 18.19 -12.09 36.02
CA ARG A 221 16.96 -11.30 36.17
C ARG A 221 15.71 -12.12 35.86
N LYS A 222 15.73 -12.91 34.78
CA LYS A 222 14.63 -13.82 34.42
C LYS A 222 14.33 -14.87 35.50
N ARG A 223 15.36 -15.37 36.20
CA ARG A 223 15.19 -16.31 37.33
C ARG A 223 14.65 -15.66 38.60
N VAL A 224 14.93 -14.38 38.85
CA VAL A 224 14.42 -13.64 40.03
C VAL A 224 12.96 -13.22 39.84
N THR A 225 12.51 -12.94 38.61
CA THR A 225 11.12 -12.53 38.31
C THR A 225 10.14 -13.68 38.08
N THR A 226 10.43 -14.91 38.53
CA THR A 226 9.46 -16.03 38.50
C THR A 226 8.36 -15.84 39.55
N GLY A 227 7.40 -14.95 39.26
CA GLY A 227 6.21 -14.71 40.08
C GLY A 227 5.08 -13.97 39.36
N PHE A 228 5.39 -13.14 38.35
CA PHE A 228 4.38 -12.38 37.61
C PHE A 228 4.95 -11.98 36.25
N ARG A 229 4.42 -12.52 35.14
CA ARG A 229 3.99 -11.73 33.98
C ARG A 229 3.74 -12.56 32.72
N GLN A 230 2.58 -12.23 32.16
CA GLN A 230 2.16 -12.21 30.76
C GLN A 230 3.26 -12.43 29.71
N LEU A 231 2.89 -13.25 28.72
CA LEU A 231 3.49 -13.37 27.40
C LEU A 231 3.76 -11.98 26.79
N SER A 232 4.93 -11.41 27.05
CA SER A 232 5.49 -10.35 26.23
C SER A 232 6.21 -11.02 25.07
N GLU A 233 5.71 -10.80 23.85
CA GLU A 233 6.38 -11.17 22.61
C GLU A 233 7.84 -10.70 22.63
N PRO A 234 8.79 -11.51 22.13
CA PRO A 234 10.14 -11.03 21.97
C PRO A 234 10.10 -9.87 20.98
N ARG A 235 10.45 -8.66 21.43
CA ARG A 235 10.89 -7.60 20.53
C ARG A 235 12.14 -8.14 19.84
N ILE A 236 11.95 -8.67 18.65
CA ILE A 236 13.03 -8.84 17.69
C ILE A 236 13.41 -7.40 17.36
N SER A 237 14.55 -6.96 17.88
CA SER A 237 15.20 -5.74 17.43
C SER A 237 15.37 -5.86 15.92
N GLU A 238 14.74 -4.96 15.16
CA GLU A 238 14.79 -4.87 13.70
C GLU A 238 16.20 -4.50 13.17
N GLU A 239 17.26 -4.60 13.99
CA GLU A 239 18.60 -4.09 13.71
C GLU A 239 19.65 -5.18 13.41
N GLU A 240 19.31 -6.48 13.44
CA GLU A 240 20.29 -7.57 13.17
C GLU A 240 20.05 -8.37 11.87
N ASP A 241 19.03 -8.05 11.08
CA ASP A 241 18.81 -8.66 9.74
C ASP A 241 19.47 -7.86 8.60
N ASP A 242 20.27 -6.84 8.94
CA ASP A 242 20.98 -5.93 8.01
C ASP A 242 22.09 -6.60 7.18
N LEU A 243 22.30 -7.91 7.34
CA LEU A 243 23.26 -8.70 6.54
C LEU A 243 22.61 -9.44 5.35
N LEU A 244 21.31 -9.31 5.13
CA LEU A 244 20.64 -9.80 3.92
C LEU A 244 20.29 -8.62 3.01
N ILE A 245 21.18 -8.40 2.05
CA ILE A 245 21.08 -7.36 1.04
C ILE A 245 19.79 -7.54 0.19
N PHE A 246 18.67 -6.90 0.55
CA PHE A 246 17.54 -6.74 -0.39
C PHE A 246 17.75 -5.55 -1.36
N ASN A 247 18.99 -5.34 -1.84
CA ASN A 247 19.33 -4.19 -2.69
C ASN A 247 18.59 -4.18 -4.04
N SER A 248 17.90 -5.25 -4.43
CA SER A 248 17.17 -5.30 -5.71
C SER A 248 15.66 -5.03 -5.61
N PHE A 249 15.07 -5.04 -4.41
CA PHE A 249 13.63 -4.82 -4.25
C PHE A 249 13.30 -3.43 -3.69
N CYS A 250 12.48 -2.69 -4.44
CA CYS A 250 11.86 -1.44 -4.00
C CYS A 250 10.35 -1.62 -3.96
N CYS A 251 9.73 -1.37 -2.81
CA CYS A 251 8.28 -1.49 -2.70
C CYS A 251 7.57 -0.37 -3.47
N LEU A 252 6.62 -0.74 -4.34
CA LEU A 252 5.85 0.22 -5.14
C LEU A 252 4.88 1.11 -4.34
N LEU A 253 4.59 0.77 -3.08
CA LEU A 253 3.72 1.57 -2.22
C LEU A 253 4.48 2.55 -1.33
N CYS A 254 5.55 2.12 -0.66
CA CYS A 254 6.34 2.99 0.23
C CYS A 254 7.65 3.53 -0.36
N CYS A 255 8.05 3.07 -1.54
CA CYS A 255 9.32 3.42 -2.20
C CYS A 255 10.58 3.07 -1.40
N GLN A 256 10.48 2.23 -0.37
CA GLN A 256 11.62 1.84 0.43
C GLN A 256 12.27 0.59 -0.16
N TYR A 257 13.60 0.64 -0.24
CA TYR A 257 14.47 -0.50 -0.50
C TYR A 257 14.64 -1.32 0.78
N ASN A 258 15.26 -2.50 0.70
CA ASN A 258 15.67 -3.26 1.89
C ASN A 258 14.51 -3.76 2.77
N LYS A 259 13.31 -3.91 2.19
CA LYS A 259 12.16 -4.51 2.87
C LYS A 259 11.87 -5.92 2.35
N PRO A 260 11.44 -6.85 3.20
CA PRO A 260 11.05 -8.19 2.76
C PRO A 260 9.88 -8.10 1.75
N PRO A 261 10.06 -8.60 0.51
CA PRO A 261 9.04 -8.55 -0.51
C PRO A 261 7.97 -9.63 -0.29
N ILE A 262 6.76 -9.35 -0.75
CA ILE A 262 5.64 -10.27 -0.92
C ILE A 262 5.18 -10.20 -2.37
N CYS A 263 4.88 -11.37 -2.94
CA CYS A 263 4.18 -11.48 -4.19
C CYS A 263 2.68 -11.69 -3.94
N ILE A 264 1.84 -10.84 -4.51
CA ILE A 264 0.40 -11.07 -4.64
C ILE A 264 0.18 -12.14 -5.73
N PRO A 265 -0.92 -12.93 -5.75
CA PRO A 265 -1.16 -13.95 -6.79
C PRO A 265 -0.93 -13.48 -8.23
N CYS A 266 -1.28 -12.22 -8.54
CA CYS A 266 -1.04 -11.57 -9.83
C CYS A 266 0.44 -11.36 -10.23
N GLY A 267 1.41 -11.68 -9.38
CA GLY A 267 2.84 -11.48 -9.64
C GLY A 267 3.45 -10.16 -9.12
N HIS A 268 2.63 -9.18 -8.71
CA HIS A 268 3.12 -7.88 -8.25
C HIS A 268 3.76 -7.93 -6.86
N LEU A 269 4.86 -7.19 -6.70
CA LEU A 269 5.71 -7.21 -5.51
C LEU A 269 5.54 -5.97 -4.61
N PHE A 270 5.36 -6.19 -3.32
CA PHE A 270 5.19 -5.14 -2.31
C PHE A 270 5.82 -5.55 -0.97
N CYS A 271 6.14 -4.61 -0.08
CA CYS A 271 6.58 -4.98 1.26
C CYS A 271 5.39 -5.37 2.15
N TRP A 272 5.64 -6.27 3.12
CA TRP A 272 4.62 -6.78 4.03
C TRP A 272 3.79 -5.71 4.74
N SER A 273 4.46 -4.70 5.29
CA SER A 273 3.80 -3.57 5.96
C SER A 273 2.80 -2.81 5.06
N CYS A 274 3.10 -2.64 3.77
CA CYS A 274 2.22 -1.90 2.86
C CYS A 274 1.01 -2.73 2.43
N ILE A 275 1.19 -4.03 2.23
CA ILE A 275 0.08 -4.91 1.85
C ILE A 275 -0.87 -5.18 3.00
N LEU A 276 -0.37 -5.35 4.22
CA LEU A 276 -1.26 -5.42 5.38
C LEU A 276 -2.10 -4.15 5.53
N LYS A 277 -1.48 -2.96 5.40
CA LYS A 277 -2.23 -1.69 5.40
C LYS A 277 -3.24 -1.65 4.27
N HIS A 278 -2.85 -2.01 3.05
CA HIS A 278 -3.75 -2.05 1.91
C HIS A 278 -4.96 -2.94 2.18
N ILE A 279 -4.75 -4.19 2.59
CA ILE A 279 -5.80 -5.13 2.97
C ILE A 279 -6.72 -4.52 4.05
N GLN A 280 -6.16 -3.90 5.10
CA GLN A 280 -6.96 -3.26 6.15
C GLN A 280 -7.92 -2.18 5.62
N PHE A 281 -7.59 -1.54 4.49
CA PHE A 281 -8.42 -0.49 3.90
C PHE A 281 -9.34 -0.97 2.78
N THR A 282 -9.07 -2.12 2.17
CA THR A 282 -9.78 -2.61 0.97
C THR A 282 -10.69 -3.80 1.21
N VAL A 283 -10.67 -4.40 2.41
CA VAL A 283 -11.52 -5.54 2.75
C VAL A 283 -12.99 -5.16 2.63
N THR A 284 -13.66 -5.83 1.69
CA THR A 284 -15.11 -5.89 1.58
C THR A 284 -15.66 -7.01 2.48
N ASP A 285 -16.98 -7.07 2.70
CA ASP A 285 -17.67 -8.03 3.59
C ASP A 285 -17.35 -9.52 3.32
N GLY A 286 -16.62 -9.86 2.25
CA GLY A 286 -16.21 -11.23 1.87
C GLY A 286 -14.73 -11.60 2.08
N ALA A 287 -13.94 -10.82 2.84
CA ALA A 287 -12.49 -11.05 3.06
C ALA A 287 -11.63 -11.10 1.76
N LEU A 288 -12.14 -10.49 0.69
CA LEU A 288 -11.45 -10.26 -0.57
C LEU A 288 -10.75 -8.89 -0.51
N SER A 289 -9.56 -8.83 -1.10
CA SER A 289 -8.80 -7.60 -1.31
C SER A 289 -8.29 -7.61 -2.75
N PHE A 290 -7.99 -6.45 -3.32
CA PHE A 290 -7.48 -6.33 -4.69
C PHE A 290 -6.01 -5.93 -4.71
N CYS A 291 -5.28 -6.33 -5.74
CA CYS A 291 -3.90 -5.89 -5.94
C CYS A 291 -3.83 -4.36 -6.08
N PRO A 292 -2.94 -3.66 -5.35
CA PRO A 292 -2.78 -2.21 -5.47
C PRO A 292 -2.38 -1.75 -6.89
N GLN A 293 -1.83 -2.64 -7.71
CA GLN A 293 -1.33 -2.33 -9.06
C GLN A 293 -2.29 -2.78 -10.17
N CYS A 294 -2.59 -4.07 -10.30
CA CYS A 294 -3.46 -4.58 -11.38
C CYS A 294 -4.94 -4.74 -10.99
N ARG A 295 -5.30 -4.50 -9.73
CA ARG A 295 -6.65 -4.67 -9.19
C ARG A 295 -7.22 -6.10 -9.22
N GLU A 296 -6.41 -7.12 -9.54
CA GLU A 296 -6.84 -8.51 -9.44
C GLU A 296 -7.18 -8.87 -7.99
N GLU A 297 -8.34 -9.50 -7.79
CA GLU A 297 -8.82 -9.91 -6.47
C GLU A 297 -8.03 -11.09 -5.92
N PHE A 298 -7.75 -11.07 -4.62
CA PHE A 298 -7.09 -12.15 -3.92
C PHE A 298 -7.67 -12.32 -2.51
N HIS A 299 -7.69 -13.55 -2.04
CA HIS A 299 -8.02 -13.86 -0.66
C HIS A 299 -6.83 -13.62 0.27
N GLN A 300 -7.10 -13.08 1.47
CA GLN A 300 -6.08 -12.85 2.51
C GLN A 300 -5.23 -14.09 2.82
N ILE A 301 -5.83 -15.29 2.71
CA ILE A 301 -5.19 -16.59 3.00
C ILE A 301 -4.11 -16.97 1.97
N VAL A 302 -4.06 -16.30 0.81
CA VAL A 302 -3.16 -16.64 -0.31
C VAL A 302 -1.85 -15.83 -0.28
N MET A 303 -1.66 -14.96 0.72
CA MET A 303 -0.42 -14.22 0.92
C MET A 303 0.71 -15.17 1.39
N MET A 304 1.48 -15.70 0.46
CA MET A 304 2.61 -16.58 0.75
C MET A 304 3.81 -15.76 1.22
N ASN A 305 4.23 -15.95 2.47
CA ASN A 305 5.63 -15.70 2.84
C ASN A 305 6.50 -16.74 2.13
N GLY A 306 7.67 -16.34 1.63
CA GLY A 306 8.64 -17.24 0.96
C GLY A 306 9.05 -18.46 1.79
N THR A 307 8.78 -18.48 3.10
CA THR A 307 8.99 -19.60 4.00
C THR A 307 7.82 -20.61 4.07
N ALA A 308 6.61 -20.25 3.62
CA ALA A 308 5.41 -21.08 3.78
C ALA A 308 5.16 -22.06 2.61
N ILE A 309 5.87 -21.92 1.49
CA ILE A 309 5.64 -22.73 0.28
C ILE A 309 6.17 -24.17 0.45
N ILE A 310 7.18 -24.38 1.31
CA ILE A 310 7.72 -25.71 1.63
C ILE A 310 6.73 -26.52 2.51
N LEU A 311 5.86 -25.86 3.28
CA LEU A 311 4.89 -26.53 4.14
C LEU A 311 3.63 -27.03 3.41
N ARG A 312 3.33 -26.53 2.21
CA ARG A 312 2.16 -26.97 1.43
C ARG A 312 2.31 -28.34 0.76
N LYS A 313 3.54 -28.87 0.64
CA LYS A 313 3.78 -30.22 0.12
C LYS A 313 3.97 -31.28 1.21
N LEU A 314 4.00 -30.91 2.48
CA LEU A 314 4.28 -31.81 3.61
C LEU A 314 3.46 -31.43 4.85
N SER A 315 2.14 -31.66 4.85
CA SER A 315 1.37 -32.08 6.05
C SER A 315 -0.13 -32.05 5.82
N HIS A 316 -0.76 -33.21 6.02
CA HIS A 316 -2.20 -33.36 6.12
C HIS A 316 -2.74 -32.69 7.39
N GLY A 317 -3.89 -32.02 7.26
CA GLY A 317 -4.93 -31.97 8.29
C GLY A 317 -4.91 -30.83 9.31
N ASN A 318 -3.80 -30.61 10.04
CA ASN A 318 -3.92 -29.92 11.34
C ASN A 318 -3.25 -28.53 11.45
N ALA A 319 -2.23 -28.21 10.65
CA ALA A 319 -1.54 -26.90 10.72
C ALA A 319 -2.39 -25.73 10.17
N LYS A 320 -3.31 -26.02 9.24
CA LYS A 320 -4.19 -25.04 8.60
C LYS A 320 -5.11 -24.33 9.60
N ARG A 321 -5.65 -25.07 10.58
CA ARG A 321 -6.62 -24.56 11.58
C ARG A 321 -6.02 -23.64 12.63
N ILE A 322 -4.74 -23.79 12.97
CA ILE A 322 -4.09 -23.02 14.04
C ILE A 322 -3.63 -21.66 13.51
N PHE A 323 -3.08 -21.64 12.29
CA PHE A 323 -2.67 -20.40 11.61
C PHE A 323 -3.88 -19.57 11.17
N GLU A 324 -4.97 -20.21 10.70
CA GLU A 324 -6.26 -19.55 10.49
C GLU A 324 -6.76 -18.88 11.77
N LYS A 325 -6.67 -19.53 12.94
CA LYS A 325 -7.09 -18.94 14.23
C LYS A 325 -6.23 -17.76 14.69
N GLN A 326 -4.94 -17.72 14.39
CA GLN A 326 -4.06 -16.59 14.76
C GLN A 326 -4.26 -15.38 13.84
N ILE A 327 -4.39 -15.62 12.53
CA ILE A 327 -4.74 -14.57 11.57
C ILE A 327 -6.13 -14.01 11.91
N VAL A 328 -7.10 -14.89 12.17
CA VAL A 328 -8.46 -14.53 12.61
C VAL A 328 -8.46 -13.79 13.95
N ARG A 329 -7.60 -14.11 14.94
CA ARG A 329 -7.53 -13.34 16.20
C ARG A 329 -6.86 -11.97 16.06
N SER A 330 -5.87 -11.84 15.18
CA SER A 330 -5.24 -10.55 14.85
C SER A 330 -6.13 -9.67 13.95
N SER A 331 -7.00 -10.28 13.14
CA SER A 331 -7.98 -9.58 12.30
C SER A 331 -9.31 -9.31 13.00
N LEU A 332 -9.71 -10.11 14.01
CA LEU A 332 -10.88 -9.82 14.86
C LEU A 332 -10.63 -8.70 15.86
N SER A 333 -9.39 -8.50 16.32
CA SER A 333 -9.03 -7.33 17.14
C SER A 333 -8.89 -6.05 16.32
N ILE A 334 -8.84 -6.16 14.99
CA ILE A 334 -8.84 -5.06 14.01
C ILE A 334 -10.08 -5.20 13.12
N THR A 335 -11.23 -5.54 13.72
CA THR A 335 -12.50 -5.33 13.06
C THR A 335 -12.77 -3.83 13.05
N THR A 336 -13.09 -3.29 11.88
CA THR A 336 -13.51 -1.91 11.58
C THR A 336 -14.76 -1.43 12.35
N LYS A 337 -15.21 -2.20 13.34
CA LYS A 337 -16.16 -1.77 14.36
C LYS A 337 -15.40 -0.96 15.42
N SER A 338 -15.59 0.37 15.42
CA SER A 338 -15.16 1.33 16.46
C SER A 338 -13.91 2.21 16.17
N LYS A 339 -13.79 2.83 14.98
CA LYS A 339 -13.02 4.09 14.88
C LYS A 339 -13.88 5.34 14.73
N ASN A 340 -15.06 5.25 14.13
CA ASN A 340 -16.00 6.38 14.02
C ASN A 340 -17.05 6.42 15.14
N LYS A 341 -16.89 5.69 16.25
CA LYS A 341 -17.95 5.54 17.28
C LYS A 341 -18.38 6.87 17.92
N TYR A 342 -17.57 7.91 17.78
CA TYR A 342 -17.80 9.25 18.33
C TYR A 342 -18.23 10.29 17.29
N PHE A 343 -18.22 9.96 15.99
CA PHE A 343 -18.59 10.90 14.93
C PHE A 343 -20.00 10.61 14.41
N PRO A 344 -20.87 11.63 14.29
CA PRO A 344 -22.16 11.45 13.64
C PRO A 344 -21.98 11.08 12.17
N VAL A 345 -22.99 10.40 11.61
CA VAL A 345 -23.04 10.14 10.17
C VAL A 345 -23.17 11.48 9.45
N ILE A 346 -22.22 11.80 8.56
CA ILE A 346 -22.18 13.00 7.74
C ILE A 346 -21.81 12.55 6.33
N TYR A 347 -22.65 12.92 5.38
CA TYR A 347 -22.46 12.62 3.97
C TYR A 347 -21.81 13.81 3.28
N VAL A 348 -20.73 13.56 2.55
CA VAL A 348 -20.05 14.59 1.77
C VAL A 348 -19.81 14.08 0.35
N SER A 349 -20.27 14.83 -0.64
CA SER A 349 -20.02 14.55 -2.05
C SER A 349 -19.79 15.85 -2.83
N GLY A 350 -19.41 15.72 -4.10
CA GLY A 350 -19.17 16.87 -4.96
C GLY A 350 -19.34 16.53 -6.44
N ILE A 351 -19.69 17.54 -7.23
CA ILE A 351 -19.89 17.43 -8.68
C ILE A 351 -19.23 18.59 -9.42
N GLN A 352 -18.47 18.28 -10.47
CA GLN A 352 -17.85 19.30 -11.31
C GLN A 352 -18.92 20.05 -12.14
N PRO A 353 -18.94 21.39 -12.14
CA PRO A 353 -19.83 22.18 -12.98
C PRO A 353 -19.42 22.06 -14.46
N THR A 354 -20.08 21.16 -15.17
CA THR A 354 -19.85 20.87 -16.60
C THR A 354 -21.11 21.18 -17.43
N GLY A 355 -21.96 22.09 -16.95
CA GLY A 355 -23.28 22.38 -17.51
C GLY A 355 -24.34 21.35 -17.10
N VAL A 356 -25.41 21.21 -17.89
CA VAL A 356 -26.55 20.34 -17.58
C VAL A 356 -26.14 18.86 -17.53
N PRO A 357 -26.45 18.09 -16.47
CA PRO A 357 -26.11 16.67 -16.37
C PRO A 357 -26.87 15.83 -17.41
N HIS A 358 -26.24 14.73 -17.85
CA HIS A 358 -26.89 13.72 -18.68
C HIS A 358 -27.49 12.59 -17.85
N LEU A 359 -28.33 11.74 -18.44
CA LEU A 359 -28.98 10.61 -17.75
C LEU A 359 -27.97 9.67 -17.05
N GLY A 360 -26.80 9.46 -17.65
CA GLY A 360 -25.69 8.74 -17.01
C GLY A 360 -25.18 9.37 -15.71
N ASN A 361 -25.25 10.70 -15.53
CA ASN A 361 -24.94 11.35 -14.25
C ASN A 361 -26.13 11.26 -13.29
N TYR A 362 -27.36 11.42 -13.83
CA TYR A 362 -28.59 11.39 -13.05
C TYR A 362 -28.78 10.04 -12.34
N PHE A 363 -28.89 8.95 -13.10
CA PHE A 363 -29.00 7.59 -12.56
C PHE A 363 -27.68 7.09 -11.93
N GLY A 364 -26.57 7.73 -12.30
CA GLY A 364 -25.24 7.39 -11.80
C GLY A 364 -24.97 7.84 -10.37
N PHE A 365 -25.42 9.04 -9.98
CA PHE A 365 -25.11 9.61 -8.66
C PHE A 365 -26.19 10.57 -8.13
N ILE A 366 -26.82 11.40 -8.98
CA ILE A 366 -27.77 12.43 -8.52
C ILE A 366 -29.01 11.80 -7.86
N GLN A 367 -29.60 10.77 -8.48
CA GLN A 367 -30.72 10.05 -7.90
C GLN A 367 -30.34 9.39 -6.56
N HIS A 368 -29.12 8.88 -6.46
CA HIS A 368 -28.63 8.31 -5.21
C HIS A 368 -28.49 9.39 -4.11
N TRP A 369 -28.03 10.60 -4.45
CA TRP A 369 -28.01 11.73 -3.52
C TRP A 369 -29.41 12.13 -3.03
N ILE A 370 -30.40 12.15 -3.94
CA ILE A 370 -31.80 12.44 -3.60
C ILE A 370 -32.37 11.37 -2.66
N ASN A 371 -31.96 10.12 -2.81
CA ASN A 371 -32.35 9.05 -1.88
C ASN A 371 -31.64 9.21 -0.52
N LEU A 372 -30.33 9.49 -0.53
CA LEU A 372 -29.52 9.65 0.69
C LEU A 372 -29.97 10.84 1.55
N GLN A 373 -30.35 11.98 0.95
CA GLN A 373 -30.84 13.14 1.73
C GLN A 373 -32.15 12.82 2.49
N ASN A 374 -32.84 11.74 2.14
CA ASN A 374 -34.11 11.31 2.73
C ASN A 374 -33.99 10.01 3.54
N ASP A 375 -32.78 9.46 3.73
CA ASP A 375 -32.58 8.16 4.39
C ASP A 375 -32.75 8.19 5.92
N GLY A 376 -32.72 9.39 6.52
CA GLY A 376 -32.84 9.61 7.95
C GLY A 376 -31.64 9.13 8.78
N HIS A 377 -30.56 8.65 8.16
CA HIS A 377 -29.37 8.15 8.84
C HIS A 377 -28.31 9.24 9.04
N SER A 378 -28.21 10.18 8.11
CA SER A 378 -27.23 11.27 8.18
C SER A 378 -27.72 12.44 9.03
N LYS A 379 -26.82 12.99 9.84
CA LYS A 379 -27.04 14.26 10.56
C LYS A 379 -27.08 15.44 9.60
N GLN A 380 -26.25 15.40 8.55
CA GLN A 380 -26.15 16.47 7.56
C GLN A 380 -25.54 15.93 6.27
N MET A 381 -26.08 16.38 5.13
CA MET A 381 -25.48 16.15 3.82
C MET A 381 -24.87 17.45 3.29
N TYR A 382 -23.64 17.36 2.77
CA TYR A 382 -22.93 18.43 2.07
C TYR A 382 -22.72 18.01 0.62
N LEU A 383 -23.14 18.87 -0.31
CA LEU A 383 -22.93 18.67 -1.74
C LEU A 383 -22.26 19.92 -2.33
N SER A 384 -21.02 19.76 -2.75
CA SER A 384 -20.25 20.85 -3.34
C SER A 384 -20.37 20.87 -4.87
N ILE A 385 -20.62 22.05 -5.44
CA ILE A 385 -20.28 22.33 -6.84
C ILE A 385 -18.78 22.56 -6.91
N ALA A 386 -18.05 21.57 -7.41
CA ALA A 386 -16.60 21.40 -7.32
C ALA A 386 -15.85 22.15 -8.43
N ASP A 387 -15.95 23.47 -8.44
CA ASP A 387 -15.36 24.33 -9.46
C ASP A 387 -13.83 24.39 -9.43
N TYR A 388 -13.17 24.26 -8.27
CA TYR A 388 -11.70 24.08 -8.22
C TYR A 388 -11.25 22.78 -8.88
N HIS A 389 -12.03 21.69 -8.75
CA HIS A 389 -11.70 20.45 -9.46
C HIS A 389 -11.87 20.56 -10.97
N SER A 390 -12.76 21.42 -11.47
CA SER A 390 -12.96 21.60 -12.91
C SER A 390 -11.76 22.24 -13.63
N ILE A 391 -10.89 22.95 -12.90
CA ILE A 391 -9.70 23.60 -13.48
C ILE A 391 -8.41 22.77 -13.31
N SER A 392 -8.48 21.53 -12.83
CA SER A 392 -7.29 20.70 -12.54
C SER A 392 -6.50 20.28 -13.78
N MET A 393 -7.11 20.36 -14.97
CA MET A 393 -6.50 20.00 -16.26
C MET A 393 -6.34 21.20 -17.20
N GLY A 394 -6.62 22.42 -16.73
CA GLY A 394 -6.63 23.63 -17.55
C GLY A 394 -7.83 24.53 -17.21
N PHE A 395 -7.74 25.81 -17.58
CA PHE A 395 -8.83 26.76 -17.34
C PHE A 395 -9.97 26.59 -18.36
N ILE A 396 -11.19 26.81 -17.86
CA ILE A 396 -12.41 26.93 -18.67
C ILE A 396 -12.66 28.43 -18.86
N ASP A 397 -13.27 28.82 -19.99
CA ASP A 397 -13.68 30.21 -20.19
C ASP A 397 -14.49 30.73 -18.99
N PRO A 398 -14.19 31.93 -18.44
CA PRO A 398 -14.86 32.43 -17.24
C PRO A 398 -16.38 32.59 -17.38
N MET A 399 -16.89 32.94 -18.57
CA MET A 399 -18.34 33.03 -18.80
C MET A 399 -18.96 31.64 -18.86
N GLU A 400 -18.31 30.69 -19.52
CA GLU A 400 -18.73 29.30 -19.54
C GLU A 400 -18.75 28.68 -18.13
N MET A 401 -17.70 28.88 -17.33
CA MET A 401 -17.64 28.39 -15.94
C MET A 401 -18.81 28.94 -15.10
N ARG A 402 -19.06 30.25 -15.18
CA ARG A 402 -20.18 30.89 -14.44
C ARG A 402 -21.52 30.27 -14.85
N ASN A 403 -21.74 30.11 -16.15
CA ASN A 403 -22.94 29.48 -16.68
C ASN A 403 -23.05 28.01 -16.25
N ASN A 404 -21.94 27.26 -16.23
CA ASN A 404 -21.92 25.86 -15.86
C ASN A 404 -22.21 25.65 -14.36
N ILE A 405 -21.71 26.50 -13.48
CA ILE A 405 -22.03 26.49 -12.04
C ILE A 405 -23.53 26.70 -11.86
N PHE A 406 -24.08 27.73 -12.51
CA PHE A 406 -25.49 28.09 -12.40
C PHE A 406 -26.41 26.98 -12.96
N LYS A 407 -26.12 26.47 -14.16
CA LYS A 407 -26.86 25.36 -14.77
C LYS A 407 -26.78 24.09 -13.94
N MET A 408 -25.63 23.79 -13.33
CA MET A 408 -25.49 22.63 -12.45
C MET A 408 -26.35 22.78 -11.19
N ALA A 409 -26.31 23.93 -10.52
CA ALA A 409 -27.15 24.20 -9.35
C ALA A 409 -28.64 24.08 -9.69
N ALA A 410 -29.10 24.73 -10.76
CA ALA A 410 -30.47 24.64 -11.25
C ALA A 410 -30.87 23.18 -11.54
N SER A 411 -30.00 22.41 -12.18
CA SER A 411 -30.23 21.00 -12.51
C SER A 411 -30.40 20.13 -11.26
N LEU A 412 -29.55 20.30 -10.25
CA LEU A 412 -29.65 19.53 -9.00
C LEU A 412 -30.95 19.83 -8.26
N LEU A 413 -31.31 21.11 -8.14
CA LEU A 413 -32.57 21.55 -7.52
C LEU A 413 -33.80 21.04 -8.30
N ALA A 414 -33.72 21.06 -9.63
CA ALA A 414 -34.77 20.56 -10.51
C ALA A 414 -34.99 19.04 -10.35
N CYS A 415 -33.90 18.28 -10.21
CA CYS A 415 -33.96 16.84 -9.97
C CYS A 415 -34.53 16.45 -8.59
N GLY A 416 -34.65 17.39 -7.65
CA GLY A 416 -35.21 17.13 -6.31
C GLY A 416 -34.21 17.21 -5.16
N LEU A 417 -33.01 17.75 -5.40
CA LEU A 417 -32.12 18.12 -4.29
C LEU A 417 -32.81 19.20 -3.44
N ASP A 418 -32.91 18.92 -2.14
CA ASP A 418 -33.59 19.79 -1.20
C ASP A 418 -32.55 20.61 -0.41
N PRO A 419 -32.48 21.95 -0.59
CA PRO A 419 -31.47 22.78 0.07
C PRO A 419 -31.67 22.90 1.59
N GLU A 420 -32.82 22.49 2.14
CA GLU A 420 -33.02 22.44 3.59
C GLU A 420 -32.35 21.21 4.21
N LYS A 421 -32.33 20.09 3.47
CA LYS A 421 -31.73 18.81 3.91
C LYS A 421 -30.27 18.68 3.50
N THR A 422 -29.92 19.23 2.34
CA THR A 422 -28.57 19.18 1.77
C THR A 422 -27.99 20.58 1.66
N ILE A 423 -26.86 20.81 2.32
CA ILE A 423 -26.10 22.04 2.14
C ILE A 423 -25.43 21.99 0.76
N LEU A 424 -26.07 22.65 -0.21
CA LEU A 424 -25.56 22.84 -1.57
C LEU A 424 -24.75 24.13 -1.64
N PHE A 425 -23.47 24.03 -1.98
CA PHE A 425 -22.57 25.20 -1.97
C PHE A 425 -21.54 25.16 -3.10
N GLN A 426 -20.88 26.30 -3.36
CA GLN A 426 -19.81 26.41 -4.34
C GLN A 426 -18.44 26.23 -3.66
N GLN A 427 -17.62 25.28 -4.15
CA GLN A 427 -16.36 24.90 -3.51
C GLN A 427 -15.41 26.08 -3.35
N SER A 428 -15.19 26.87 -4.41
CA SER A 428 -14.24 27.98 -4.40
C SER A 428 -14.61 29.16 -3.50
N ARG A 429 -15.85 29.19 -3.00
CA ARG A 429 -16.31 30.24 -2.08
C ARG A 429 -15.97 29.93 -0.62
N VAL A 430 -15.56 28.70 -0.33
CA VAL A 430 -15.14 28.26 1.01
C VAL A 430 -13.61 28.10 0.99
N ALA A 431 -12.89 29.15 1.40
CA ALA A 431 -11.42 29.23 1.26
C ALA A 431 -10.69 28.11 2.05
N HIS A 432 -11.34 27.58 3.09
CA HIS A 432 -10.81 26.51 3.92
C HIS A 432 -10.52 25.19 3.18
N HIS A 433 -11.15 24.94 2.02
CA HIS A 433 -10.81 23.79 1.18
C HIS A 433 -9.34 23.84 0.74
N ALA A 434 -8.88 24.99 0.22
CA ALA A 434 -7.50 25.19 -0.19
C ALA A 434 -6.54 25.19 1.01
N ASN A 435 -6.93 25.81 2.12
CA ASN A 435 -6.12 25.84 3.34
C ASN A 435 -5.88 24.44 3.92
N LEU A 436 -6.93 23.62 4.00
CA LEU A 436 -6.80 22.24 4.49
C LEU A 436 -6.04 21.36 3.49
N MET A 437 -6.24 21.56 2.18
CA MET A 437 -5.45 20.86 1.15
C MET A 437 -3.95 21.11 1.36
N TYR A 438 -3.55 22.36 1.63
CA TYR A 438 -2.14 22.70 1.87
C TYR A 438 -1.57 21.93 3.08
N ILE A 439 -2.31 21.91 4.20
CA ILE A 439 -1.91 21.17 5.41
C ILE A 439 -1.82 19.67 5.12
N LEU A 440 -2.83 19.08 4.49
CA LEU A 440 -2.82 17.64 4.15
C LEU A 440 -1.72 17.29 3.14
N GLY A 441 -1.34 18.24 2.29
CA GLY A 441 -0.25 18.09 1.33
C GLY A 441 1.09 17.77 2.01
N SER A 442 1.33 18.26 3.23
CA SER A 442 2.55 17.94 4.00
C SER A 442 2.64 16.46 4.42
N LEU A 443 1.53 15.71 4.34
CA LEU A 443 1.43 14.30 4.72
C LEU A 443 1.60 13.34 3.52
N GLN A 444 1.88 13.88 2.33
CA GLN A 444 2.06 13.12 1.09
C GLN A 444 3.38 13.44 0.41
N THR A 445 3.77 12.55 -0.49
CA THR A 445 5.01 12.66 -1.28
C THR A 445 4.67 12.67 -2.76
N ILE A 446 5.44 13.40 -3.56
CA ILE A 446 5.31 13.44 -5.03
C ILE A 446 5.25 12.01 -5.60
N ALA A 447 6.16 11.12 -5.16
CA ALA A 447 6.24 9.74 -5.63
C ALA A 447 4.95 8.92 -5.42
N ARG A 448 4.15 9.23 -4.39
CA ARG A 448 2.89 8.55 -4.11
C ARG A 448 1.76 9.07 -5.01
N LEU A 449 1.73 10.37 -5.27
CA LEU A 449 0.72 11.00 -6.13
C LEU A 449 0.96 10.65 -7.61
N THR A 450 2.21 10.66 -8.08
CA THR A 450 2.55 10.33 -9.48
C THR A 450 2.30 8.86 -9.84
N ARG A 451 2.21 7.97 -8.86
CA ARG A 451 1.90 6.55 -9.07
C ARG A 451 0.41 6.26 -9.18
N MET A 452 -0.47 7.22 -8.89
CA MET A 452 -1.91 7.01 -9.00
C MET A 452 -2.30 6.78 -10.48
N PRO A 453 -3.01 5.69 -10.83
CA PRO A 453 -3.55 5.43 -12.15
C PRO A 453 -4.30 6.63 -12.75
N GLN A 454 -5.19 7.29 -11.99
CA GLN A 454 -5.92 8.45 -12.50
C GLN A 454 -4.99 9.62 -12.86
N TYR A 455 -3.89 9.81 -12.12
CA TYR A 455 -2.87 10.78 -12.49
C TYR A 455 -2.18 10.37 -13.79
N LYS A 456 -1.74 9.11 -13.91
CA LYS A 456 -1.08 8.59 -15.13
C LYS A 456 -1.97 8.69 -16.37
N ASP A 457 -3.22 8.28 -16.24
CA ASP A 457 -4.21 8.28 -17.34
C ASP A 457 -4.50 9.70 -17.83
N LYS A 458 -4.69 10.66 -16.91
CA LYS A 458 -4.94 12.06 -17.27
C LYS A 458 -3.67 12.78 -17.74
N ALA A 459 -2.51 12.47 -17.15
CA ALA A 459 -1.22 13.02 -17.55
C ALA A 459 -0.86 12.65 -19.00
N ALA A 460 -1.26 11.45 -19.45
CA ALA A 460 -1.04 10.99 -20.83
C ALA A 460 -1.72 11.88 -21.90
N ALA A 461 -2.73 12.69 -21.52
CA ALA A 461 -3.34 13.66 -22.43
C ALA A 461 -2.41 14.85 -22.76
N PHE A 462 -1.41 15.12 -21.93
CA PHE A 462 -0.46 16.23 -22.08
C PHE A 462 0.82 15.76 -22.78
N LYS A 463 0.78 15.68 -24.12
CA LYS A 463 1.85 15.11 -24.95
C LYS A 463 3.24 15.73 -24.75
N GLN A 464 3.31 16.99 -24.33
CA GLN A 464 4.56 17.73 -24.14
C GLN A 464 5.10 17.66 -22.70
N GLY A 465 4.40 16.98 -21.78
CA GLY A 465 4.77 16.92 -20.38
C GLY A 465 4.37 18.14 -19.55
N ASP A 466 3.72 19.15 -20.16
CA ASP A 466 3.17 20.35 -19.52
C ASP A 466 1.91 20.02 -18.68
N ILE A 467 2.09 19.14 -17.70
CA ILE A 467 1.04 18.64 -16.83
C ILE A 467 0.78 19.68 -15.73
N PRO A 468 -0.45 20.18 -15.57
CA PRO A 468 -0.78 21.12 -14.51
C PRO A 468 -0.51 20.53 -13.12
N VAL A 469 0.09 21.30 -12.22
CA VAL A 469 0.39 20.87 -10.83
C VAL A 469 -0.89 20.41 -10.11
N ASN A 470 -2.01 21.09 -10.36
CA ASN A 470 -3.31 20.74 -9.76
C ASN A 470 -3.80 19.35 -10.18
N LEU A 471 -3.35 18.80 -11.32
CA LEU A 471 -3.66 17.42 -11.69
C LEU A 471 -3.03 16.42 -10.71
N GLN A 472 -1.89 16.75 -10.12
CA GLN A 472 -1.24 15.95 -9.09
C GLN A 472 -1.86 16.16 -7.71
N LEU A 473 -2.30 17.39 -7.41
CA LEU A 473 -2.79 17.79 -6.08
C LEU A 473 -4.30 17.55 -5.87
N TYR A 474 -5.12 17.42 -6.92
CA TYR A 474 -6.57 17.30 -6.76
C TYR A 474 -7.01 16.13 -5.83
N PRO A 475 -6.31 14.98 -5.74
CA PRO A 475 -6.71 13.94 -4.78
C PRO A 475 -6.57 14.39 -3.30
N ILE A 476 -5.64 15.30 -3.02
CA ILE A 476 -5.47 15.93 -1.70
C ILE A 476 -6.59 16.96 -1.48
N LEU A 477 -6.92 17.75 -2.51
CA LEU A 477 -8.07 18.67 -2.45
C LEU A 477 -9.36 17.91 -2.17
N GLN A 478 -9.60 16.80 -2.86
CA GLN A 478 -10.74 15.92 -2.63
C GLN A 478 -10.79 15.40 -1.19
N SER A 479 -9.63 15.16 -0.57
CA SER A 479 -9.54 14.76 0.83
C SER A 479 -9.88 15.92 1.76
N ALA A 480 -9.41 17.13 1.47
CA ALA A 480 -9.79 18.34 2.19
C ALA A 480 -11.31 18.59 2.10
N ASP A 481 -11.90 18.41 0.92
CA ASP A 481 -13.33 18.61 0.68
C ASP A 481 -14.22 17.77 1.61
N VAL A 482 -13.79 16.57 1.97
CA VAL A 482 -14.55 15.68 2.87
C VAL A 482 -14.20 15.91 4.33
N LEU A 483 -12.91 16.00 4.66
CA LEU A 483 -12.45 16.06 6.04
C LEU A 483 -12.82 17.39 6.73
N LEU A 484 -12.91 18.47 5.96
CA LEU A 484 -13.29 19.80 6.46
C LEU A 484 -14.67 19.80 7.16
N TYR A 485 -15.61 18.98 6.66
CA TYR A 485 -16.95 18.83 7.22
C TYR A 485 -17.08 17.62 8.17
N LYS A 486 -15.96 17.01 8.56
CA LYS A 486 -15.93 15.75 9.32
C LYS A 486 -16.75 14.65 8.62
N GLY A 487 -16.67 14.58 7.29
CA GLY A 487 -17.41 13.59 6.49
C GLY A 487 -17.04 12.17 6.89
N THR A 488 -18.02 11.40 7.35
CA THR A 488 -17.82 9.99 7.73
C THR A 488 -18.13 9.05 6.57
N HIS A 489 -19.00 9.47 5.63
CA HIS A 489 -19.36 8.67 4.47
C HIS A 489 -19.29 9.49 3.19
N VAL A 490 -18.77 8.87 2.13
CA VAL A 490 -18.50 9.53 0.84
C VAL A 490 -19.21 8.75 -0.26
N PRO A 491 -20.33 9.26 -0.80
CA PRO A 491 -21.03 8.66 -1.93
C PRO A 491 -20.24 8.89 -3.21
N VAL A 492 -19.51 7.87 -3.66
CA VAL A 492 -18.68 7.90 -4.88
C VAL A 492 -18.69 6.55 -5.60
N GLY A 493 -18.50 6.58 -6.91
CA GLY A 493 -18.38 5.38 -7.73
C GLY A 493 -17.08 4.62 -7.48
N ASP A 494 -17.03 3.35 -7.92
CA ASP A 494 -15.87 2.48 -7.74
C ASP A 494 -14.59 3.00 -8.45
N ASP A 495 -14.73 3.92 -9.41
CA ASP A 495 -13.61 4.57 -10.08
C ASP A 495 -12.84 5.53 -9.14
N GLN A 496 -13.48 5.99 -8.06
CA GLN A 496 -12.92 6.91 -7.07
C GLN A 496 -12.35 6.22 -5.82
N THR A 497 -12.45 4.89 -5.72
CA THR A 497 -12.00 4.11 -4.55
C THR A 497 -10.56 4.44 -4.17
N GLN A 498 -9.68 4.67 -5.14
CA GLN A 498 -8.29 5.01 -4.86
C GLN A 498 -8.10 6.39 -4.22
N HIS A 499 -8.87 7.40 -4.61
CA HIS A 499 -8.83 8.70 -3.94
C HIS A 499 -9.40 8.61 -2.54
N LEU A 500 -10.42 7.76 -2.32
CA LEU A 500 -10.93 7.49 -0.98
C LEU A 500 -9.89 6.79 -0.09
N LEU A 501 -9.11 5.84 -0.62
CA LEU A 501 -8.00 5.22 0.11
C LEU A 501 -6.94 6.26 0.50
N LEU A 502 -6.61 7.19 -0.39
CA LEU A 502 -5.72 8.32 -0.08
C LEU A 502 -6.30 9.20 1.02
N MET A 503 -7.59 9.54 0.94
CA MET A 503 -8.30 10.34 1.93
C MET A 503 -8.30 9.67 3.32
N ARG A 504 -8.51 8.36 3.39
CA ARG A 504 -8.41 7.57 4.62
C ARG A 504 -6.98 7.59 5.19
N ASP A 505 -5.97 7.41 4.34
CA ASP A 505 -4.55 7.50 4.74
C ASP A 505 -4.21 8.89 5.29
N LEU A 506 -4.71 9.95 4.66
CA LEU A 506 -4.54 11.34 5.10
C LEU A 506 -5.21 11.59 6.46
N ALA A 507 -6.45 11.12 6.66
CA ALA A 507 -7.14 11.24 7.94
C ALA A 507 -6.35 10.55 9.08
N VAL A 508 -5.90 9.31 8.85
CA VAL A 508 -5.13 8.54 9.84
C VAL A 508 -3.79 9.20 10.13
N LYS A 509 -3.06 9.66 9.11
CA LYS A 509 -1.78 10.36 9.29
C LYS A 509 -1.96 11.66 10.05
N CYS A 510 -2.99 12.45 9.71
CA CYS A 510 -3.27 13.71 10.40
C CYS A 510 -3.59 13.43 11.88
N ASN A 511 -4.48 12.49 12.19
CA ASN A 511 -4.77 12.08 13.57
C ASN A 511 -3.52 11.60 14.32
N THR A 512 -2.61 10.90 13.64
CA THR A 512 -1.33 10.45 14.21
C THR A 512 -0.43 11.63 14.56
N VAL A 513 -0.32 12.63 13.67
CA VAL A 513 0.44 13.87 13.91
C VAL A 513 -0.15 14.66 15.07
N LEU A 514 -1.48 14.81 15.11
CA LEU A 514 -2.19 15.53 16.18
C LEU A 514 -2.25 14.75 17.50
N ARG A 515 -1.93 13.45 17.48
CA ARG A 515 -2.03 12.51 18.62
C ARG A 515 -3.45 12.42 19.20
N CYS A 516 -4.47 12.65 18.37
CA CYS A 516 -5.88 12.51 18.73
C CYS A 516 -6.74 12.13 17.52
N ASP A 517 -7.89 11.52 17.75
CA ASP A 517 -8.86 11.21 16.69
C ASP A 517 -9.65 12.47 16.28
N PHE A 518 -9.00 13.37 15.55
CA PHE A 518 -9.58 14.65 15.14
C PHE A 518 -10.49 14.51 13.91
N PHE A 519 -10.02 13.82 12.88
CA PHE A 519 -10.78 13.54 11.68
C PHE A 519 -11.37 12.13 11.72
N PRO A 520 -12.65 11.95 11.32
CA PRO A 520 -13.17 10.61 11.07
C PRO A 520 -12.43 9.96 9.90
N VAL A 521 -12.40 8.64 9.88
CA VAL A 521 -11.86 7.89 8.74
C VAL A 521 -13.04 7.60 7.78
N PRO A 522 -13.13 8.26 6.61
CA PRO A 522 -14.35 8.20 5.80
C PRO A 522 -14.54 6.82 5.15
N ILE A 523 -15.78 6.38 5.01
CA ILE A 523 -16.13 5.12 4.34
C ILE A 523 -16.82 5.39 3.00
N GLN A 524 -16.66 4.46 2.06
CA GLN A 524 -17.32 4.55 0.76
C GLN A 524 -18.79 4.20 0.92
N ILE A 525 -19.67 5.00 0.34
CA ILE A 525 -21.01 4.55 -0.02
C ILE A 525 -20.97 4.28 -1.52
N SER A 526 -20.77 3.00 -1.87
CA SER A 526 -20.85 2.57 -3.26
C SER A 526 -22.32 2.52 -3.65
N ALA A 527 -22.74 3.45 -4.48
CA ALA A 527 -24.02 3.35 -5.12
C ALA A 527 -23.95 2.19 -6.12
N LYS A 528 -24.88 1.22 -6.02
CA LYS A 528 -25.13 0.24 -7.11
C LYS A 528 -25.78 0.98 -8.27
N CYS A 529 -25.04 1.88 -8.88
CA CYS A 529 -25.54 2.75 -9.92
C CYS A 529 -25.28 2.13 -11.28
N ALA A 530 -26.27 2.24 -12.15
CA ALA A 530 -26.15 1.74 -13.51
C ALA A 530 -25.06 2.50 -14.26
N ARG A 531 -24.10 1.74 -14.81
CA ARG A 531 -23.07 2.30 -15.70
C ARG A 531 -23.63 2.43 -17.11
N LEU A 532 -24.39 3.51 -17.33
CA LEU A 532 -24.95 3.82 -18.63
C LEU A 532 -23.86 4.15 -19.67
N LYS A 533 -23.95 3.47 -20.81
CA LYS A 533 -23.05 3.61 -21.96
C LYS A 533 -23.53 4.73 -22.89
N SER A 534 -22.63 5.21 -23.74
CA SER A 534 -22.94 6.16 -24.80
C SER A 534 -23.97 5.56 -25.76
N LEU A 535 -24.94 6.39 -26.18
CA LEU A 535 -25.95 5.99 -27.16
C LEU A 535 -25.35 5.68 -28.53
N GLU A 536 -24.16 6.21 -28.85
CA GLU A 536 -23.48 5.94 -30.12
C GLU A 536 -22.42 4.83 -30.01
N ASN A 537 -21.94 4.53 -28.79
CA ASN A 537 -20.87 3.57 -28.59
C ASN A 537 -21.03 2.80 -27.27
N ALA A 538 -21.48 1.54 -27.38
CA ALA A 538 -21.75 0.66 -26.24
C ALA A 538 -20.49 0.16 -25.51
N THR A 539 -19.29 0.56 -25.92
CA THR A 539 -18.03 0.29 -25.20
C THR A 539 -17.60 1.45 -24.31
N LYS A 540 -18.13 2.65 -24.53
CA LYS A 540 -17.75 3.87 -23.80
C LYS A 540 -18.86 4.28 -22.84
N LYS A 541 -18.48 4.78 -21.66
CA LYS A 541 -19.42 5.41 -20.72
C LYS A 541 -20.03 6.66 -21.34
N MET A 542 -21.30 6.96 -21.04
CA MET A 542 -21.92 8.24 -21.42
C MET A 542 -21.11 9.39 -20.80
N SER A 543 -20.69 10.35 -21.63
CA SER A 543 -19.84 11.47 -21.24
C SER A 543 -20.25 12.75 -21.97
N LYS A 544 -19.98 13.91 -21.35
CA LYS A 544 -20.14 15.23 -21.98
C LYS A 544 -18.99 15.59 -22.91
N SER A 545 -17.76 15.21 -22.54
CA SER A 545 -16.54 15.59 -23.28
C SER A 545 -16.19 14.63 -24.42
N MET A 546 -16.80 13.45 -24.44
CA MET A 546 -16.52 12.41 -25.44
C MET A 546 -17.80 12.01 -26.17
N GLY A 547 -17.81 12.20 -27.49
CA GLY A 547 -18.95 11.89 -28.36
C GLY A 547 -19.75 13.13 -28.76
N ASN A 548 -20.52 12.98 -29.84
CA ASN A 548 -21.41 14.04 -30.33
C ASN A 548 -22.58 14.24 -29.37
N ASP A 549 -23.34 15.33 -29.52
CA ASP A 549 -24.50 15.58 -28.65
C ASP A 549 -25.53 14.42 -28.64
N ARG A 550 -25.63 13.69 -29.75
CA ARG A 550 -26.47 12.50 -29.91
C ARG A 550 -26.06 11.31 -29.03
N SER A 551 -24.85 11.31 -28.48
CA SER A 551 -24.31 10.23 -27.66
C SER A 551 -24.89 10.18 -26.25
N ARG A 552 -25.70 11.17 -25.85
CA ARG A 552 -26.19 11.39 -24.49
C ARG A 552 -27.55 12.10 -24.50
N ILE A 553 -28.38 11.82 -23.50
CA ILE A 553 -29.62 12.59 -23.25
C ILE A 553 -29.39 13.45 -22.01
N LEU A 554 -29.64 14.75 -22.11
CA LEU A 554 -29.57 15.70 -21.02
C LEU A 554 -30.90 15.72 -20.25
N ILE A 555 -30.86 16.06 -18.96
CA ILE A 555 -32.11 16.20 -18.18
C ILE A 555 -32.99 17.36 -18.68
N SER A 556 -32.43 18.27 -19.48
CA SER A 556 -33.12 19.41 -20.07
C SER A 556 -33.49 19.19 -21.55
N ASP A 557 -33.22 18.02 -22.13
CA ASP A 557 -33.56 17.76 -23.54
C ASP A 557 -35.09 17.77 -23.70
N THR A 558 -35.60 18.41 -24.76
CA THR A 558 -37.03 18.41 -25.06
C THR A 558 -37.50 17.04 -25.56
N LYS A 559 -38.81 16.78 -25.52
CA LYS A 559 -39.42 15.54 -26.04
C LYS A 559 -38.94 15.20 -27.46
N GLN A 560 -38.84 16.20 -28.33
CA GLN A 560 -38.38 16.03 -29.72
C GLN A 560 -36.90 15.59 -29.77
N ILE A 561 -36.04 16.23 -28.98
CA ILE A 561 -34.61 15.89 -28.93
C ILE A 561 -34.40 14.48 -28.37
N ILE A 562 -35.14 14.10 -27.31
CA ILE A 562 -35.10 12.74 -26.74
C ILE A 562 -35.50 11.72 -27.80
N ALA A 563 -36.62 11.94 -28.50
CA ALA A 563 -37.10 11.05 -29.55
C ALA A 563 -36.05 10.88 -30.67
N GLU A 564 -35.44 11.97 -31.13
CA GLU A 564 -34.38 11.91 -32.15
C GLU A 564 -33.14 11.14 -31.69
N LYS A 565 -32.69 11.36 -30.45
CA LYS A 565 -31.52 10.70 -29.87
C LYS A 565 -31.77 9.21 -29.65
N CYS A 566 -32.94 8.83 -29.13
CA CYS A 566 -33.34 7.43 -28.97
C CYS A 566 -33.47 6.72 -30.32
N ALA A 567 -34.08 7.36 -31.33
CA ALA A 567 -34.20 6.78 -32.67
C ALA A 567 -32.83 6.48 -33.29
N LYS A 568 -31.86 7.38 -33.10
CA LYS A 568 -30.47 7.26 -33.63
C LYS A 568 -29.53 6.45 -32.72
N ALA A 569 -29.98 5.99 -31.55
CA ALA A 569 -29.13 5.21 -30.66
C ALA A 569 -28.65 3.92 -31.34
N LEU A 570 -27.43 3.51 -31.06
CA LEU A 570 -26.82 2.30 -31.58
C LEU A 570 -27.67 1.08 -31.17
N SER A 571 -27.94 0.23 -32.15
CA SER A 571 -28.60 -1.08 -31.98
C SER A 571 -27.87 -2.11 -32.85
N ASP A 572 -28.16 -3.38 -32.65
CA ASP A 572 -27.73 -4.45 -33.56
C ASP A 572 -28.79 -4.71 -34.64
N SER A 573 -28.52 -5.69 -35.50
CA SER A 573 -29.39 -6.10 -36.62
C SER A 573 -30.54 -7.03 -36.21
N GLN A 574 -30.58 -7.47 -34.95
CA GLN A 574 -31.64 -8.36 -34.46
C GLN A 574 -32.85 -7.54 -34.01
N SER A 575 -34.06 -7.96 -34.41
CA SER A 575 -35.29 -7.22 -34.13
C SER A 575 -35.85 -7.45 -32.73
N ASN A 576 -35.58 -8.62 -32.13
CA ASN A 576 -36.06 -8.98 -30.80
C ASN A 576 -35.30 -8.20 -29.71
N ILE A 577 -35.98 -7.86 -28.61
CA ILE A 577 -35.39 -7.19 -27.46
C ILE A 577 -34.94 -8.22 -26.43
N THR A 578 -33.63 -8.39 -26.24
CA THR A 578 -33.05 -9.28 -25.21
C THR A 578 -32.03 -8.52 -24.38
N TYR A 579 -31.78 -9.01 -23.15
CA TYR A 579 -30.76 -8.45 -22.27
C TYR A 579 -29.54 -9.39 -22.20
N GLU A 580 -28.54 -9.08 -23.03
CA GLU A 580 -27.29 -9.83 -23.15
C GLU A 580 -26.11 -8.84 -23.15
N PRO A 581 -25.66 -8.34 -21.98
CA PRO A 581 -24.70 -7.22 -21.90
C PRO A 581 -23.36 -7.46 -22.62
N GLU A 582 -22.96 -8.73 -22.77
CA GLU A 582 -21.73 -9.14 -23.45
C GLU A 582 -21.92 -9.25 -24.98
N LYS A 583 -23.00 -9.89 -25.44
CA LYS A 583 -23.26 -10.14 -26.86
C LYS A 583 -23.96 -8.98 -27.56
N ARG A 584 -24.91 -8.35 -26.88
CA ARG A 584 -25.75 -7.24 -27.36
C ARG A 584 -25.63 -6.03 -26.44
N PRO A 585 -24.42 -5.45 -26.29
CA PRO A 585 -24.16 -4.39 -25.31
C PRO A 585 -24.96 -3.11 -25.56
N ALA A 586 -25.33 -2.83 -26.82
CA ALA A 586 -26.06 -1.63 -27.20
C ALA A 586 -27.54 -1.73 -26.83
N ILE A 587 -28.23 -2.81 -27.23
CA ILE A 587 -29.62 -3.09 -26.84
C ILE A 587 -29.74 -3.24 -25.33
N SER A 588 -28.82 -3.96 -24.69
CA SER A 588 -28.81 -4.12 -23.22
C SER A 588 -28.71 -2.78 -22.51
N ASN A 589 -27.93 -1.82 -23.03
CA ASN A 589 -27.84 -0.46 -22.48
C ASN A 589 -29.18 0.29 -22.57
N LEU A 590 -29.92 0.13 -23.67
CA LEU A 590 -31.24 0.73 -23.84
C LEU A 590 -32.29 0.08 -22.93
N VAL A 591 -32.25 -1.25 -22.76
CA VAL A 591 -33.10 -1.97 -21.79
C VAL A 591 -32.80 -1.52 -20.36
N THR A 592 -31.53 -1.36 -19.99
CA THR A 592 -31.16 -0.77 -18.70
C THR A 592 -31.70 0.65 -18.54
N LEU A 593 -31.60 1.49 -19.58
CA LEU A 593 -32.13 2.85 -19.53
C LEU A 593 -33.66 2.88 -19.36
N TYR A 594 -34.37 1.97 -20.03
CA TYR A 594 -35.81 1.78 -19.87
C TYR A 594 -36.16 1.41 -18.42
N SER A 595 -35.50 0.38 -17.89
CA SER A 595 -35.67 -0.10 -16.51
C SER A 595 -35.44 1.01 -15.48
N LEU A 596 -34.44 1.87 -15.70
CA LEU A 596 -34.16 3.00 -14.82
C LEU A 596 -35.20 4.12 -14.92
N ALA A 597 -35.72 4.39 -16.11
CA ALA A 597 -36.74 5.43 -16.31
C ALA A 597 -38.11 5.02 -15.76
N THR A 598 -38.45 3.73 -15.79
CA THR A 598 -39.76 3.22 -15.32
C THR A 598 -39.74 2.64 -13.91
N GLY A 599 -38.56 2.27 -13.39
CA GLY A 599 -38.41 1.53 -12.15
C GLY A 599 -38.72 0.02 -12.25
N LEU A 600 -39.00 -0.49 -13.47
CA LEU A 600 -39.28 -1.89 -13.72
C LEU A 600 -38.01 -2.75 -13.68
N SER A 601 -38.14 -4.03 -13.31
CA SER A 601 -37.03 -4.99 -13.44
C SER A 601 -36.72 -5.26 -14.91
N ILE A 602 -35.49 -5.70 -15.20
CA ILE A 602 -35.06 -6.01 -16.57
C ILE A 602 -35.98 -7.06 -17.21
N GLU A 603 -36.40 -8.06 -16.44
CA GLU A 603 -37.31 -9.12 -16.90
C GLU A 603 -38.68 -8.54 -17.31
N ASN A 604 -39.21 -7.61 -16.50
CA ASN A 604 -40.48 -6.96 -16.79
C ASN A 604 -40.38 -6.06 -18.02
N VAL A 605 -39.26 -5.35 -18.20
CA VAL A 605 -39.02 -4.56 -19.42
C VAL A 605 -39.02 -5.43 -20.67
N ILE A 606 -38.33 -6.57 -20.63
CA ILE A 606 -38.31 -7.52 -21.75
C ILE A 606 -39.73 -8.02 -22.02
N HIS A 607 -40.46 -8.42 -20.99
CA HIS A 607 -41.84 -8.91 -21.12
C HIS A 607 -42.75 -7.85 -21.77
N GLU A 608 -42.73 -6.61 -21.29
CA GLU A 608 -43.51 -5.48 -21.82
C GLU A 608 -43.15 -5.16 -23.27
N CYS A 609 -41.88 -5.29 -23.64
CA CYS A 609 -41.39 -4.97 -24.98
C CYS A 609 -41.35 -6.17 -25.93
N THR A 610 -41.89 -7.34 -25.56
CA THR A 610 -41.78 -8.59 -26.35
C THR A 610 -42.37 -8.45 -27.76
N SER A 611 -43.44 -7.68 -27.90
CA SER A 611 -44.15 -7.47 -29.17
C SER A 611 -43.53 -6.37 -30.06
N LEU A 612 -42.57 -5.61 -29.54
CA LEU A 612 -41.98 -4.48 -30.25
C LEU A 612 -40.72 -4.90 -31.03
N ASP A 613 -40.57 -4.36 -32.23
CA ASP A 613 -39.29 -4.38 -32.92
C ASP A 613 -38.34 -3.31 -32.35
N THR A 614 -37.07 -3.33 -32.76
CA THR A 614 -36.06 -2.35 -32.30
C THR A 614 -36.49 -0.90 -32.49
N LYS A 615 -37.26 -0.59 -33.55
CA LYS A 615 -37.76 0.77 -33.82
C LYS A 615 -38.87 1.15 -32.85
N GLY A 616 -39.87 0.29 -32.67
CA GLY A 616 -40.96 0.46 -31.71
C GLY A 616 -40.44 0.58 -30.28
N PHE A 617 -39.48 -0.27 -29.91
CA PHE A 617 -38.80 -0.20 -28.62
C PHE A 617 -38.10 1.14 -28.39
N LYS A 618 -37.36 1.67 -29.38
CA LYS A 618 -36.70 2.98 -29.27
C LYS A 618 -37.70 4.14 -29.13
N SER A 619 -38.81 4.09 -29.85
CA SER A 619 -39.89 5.08 -29.71
C SER A 619 -40.49 5.03 -28.31
N HIS A 620 -40.79 3.84 -27.81
CA HIS A 620 -41.38 3.68 -26.49
C HIS A 620 -40.41 4.06 -25.37
N LEU A 621 -39.12 3.72 -25.51
CA LEU A 621 -38.05 4.19 -24.63
C LEU A 621 -38.00 5.72 -24.56
N ALA A 622 -38.15 6.42 -25.68
CA ALA A 622 -38.17 7.87 -25.71
C ALA A 622 -39.35 8.45 -24.90
N GLU A 623 -40.53 7.83 -25.01
CA GLU A 623 -41.72 8.22 -24.24
C GLU A 623 -41.50 8.02 -22.74
N GLN A 624 -40.95 6.87 -22.32
CA GLN A 624 -40.69 6.61 -20.90
C GLN A 624 -39.60 7.54 -20.32
N ILE A 625 -38.55 7.82 -21.09
CA ILE A 625 -37.53 8.80 -20.68
C ILE A 625 -38.14 10.19 -20.55
N ASP A 626 -38.92 10.64 -21.52
CA ASP A 626 -39.58 11.95 -21.49
C ASP A 626 -40.54 12.06 -20.30
N ALA A 627 -41.36 11.04 -20.06
CA ALA A 627 -42.27 10.98 -18.92
C ALA A 627 -41.53 11.09 -17.58
N HIS A 628 -40.36 10.44 -17.46
CA HIS A 628 -39.54 10.49 -16.25
C HIS A 628 -38.86 11.85 -16.04
N ILE A 629 -38.38 12.51 -17.11
CA ILE A 629 -37.62 13.76 -16.99
C ILE A 629 -38.45 15.03 -17.16
N ALA A 630 -39.65 14.96 -17.72
CA ALA A 630 -40.50 16.12 -17.95
C ALA A 630 -40.70 16.99 -16.68
N PRO A 631 -40.98 16.41 -15.49
CA PRO A 631 -41.10 17.22 -14.27
C PRO A 631 -39.81 17.96 -13.90
N PHE A 632 -38.64 17.33 -14.14
CA PHE A 632 -37.35 17.95 -13.88
C PHE A 632 -37.05 19.05 -14.91
N ARG A 633 -37.38 18.82 -16.18
CA ARG A 633 -37.18 19.80 -17.26
C ARG A 633 -38.01 21.05 -17.02
N GLU A 634 -39.29 20.90 -16.69
CA GLU A 634 -40.19 22.01 -16.37
C GLU A 634 -39.67 22.83 -15.18
N LYS A 635 -39.29 22.16 -14.08
CA LYS A 635 -38.72 22.82 -12.90
C LYS A 635 -37.39 23.51 -13.22
N TYR A 636 -36.56 22.90 -14.06
CA TYR A 636 -35.30 23.48 -14.51
C TYR A 636 -35.52 24.75 -15.33
N GLU A 637 -36.48 24.76 -16.25
CA GLU A 637 -36.83 25.94 -17.05
C GLU A 637 -37.34 27.10 -16.20
N ILE A 638 -38.21 26.82 -15.21
CA ILE A 638 -38.67 27.80 -14.22
C ILE A 638 -37.48 28.38 -13.44
N LEU A 639 -36.60 27.52 -12.92
CA LEU A 639 -35.43 27.96 -12.15
C LEU A 639 -34.46 28.81 -12.99
N LEU A 640 -34.34 28.57 -14.29
CA LEU A 640 -33.53 29.42 -15.18
C LEU A 640 -34.12 30.83 -15.37
N GLN A 641 -35.45 30.98 -15.30
CA GLN A 641 -36.13 32.27 -15.37
C GLN A 641 -36.03 33.06 -14.06
N GLU A 642 -35.77 32.37 -12.94
CA GLU A 642 -35.65 32.97 -11.60
C GLU A 642 -34.23 32.80 -11.01
N PRO A 643 -33.21 33.42 -11.63
CA PRO A 643 -31.82 33.18 -11.24
C PRO A 643 -31.46 33.64 -9.83
N GLN A 644 -32.26 34.53 -9.25
CA GLN A 644 -32.04 34.98 -7.89
C GLN A 644 -32.25 33.85 -6.87
N ILE A 645 -33.23 32.96 -7.07
CA ILE A 645 -33.48 31.81 -6.20
C ILE A 645 -32.23 30.92 -6.11
N ILE A 646 -31.63 30.60 -7.25
CA ILE A 646 -30.42 29.77 -7.29
C ILE A 646 -29.24 30.46 -6.58
N ARG A 647 -29.08 31.78 -6.77
CA ARG A 647 -28.05 32.54 -6.07
C ARG A 647 -28.27 32.51 -4.57
N ASP A 648 -29.48 32.76 -4.10
CA ASP A 648 -29.81 32.80 -2.67
C ASP A 648 -29.57 31.44 -2.01
N ILE A 649 -29.98 30.35 -2.67
CA ILE A 649 -29.70 28.98 -2.21
C ILE A 649 -28.19 28.73 -2.12
N LEU A 650 -27.42 29.06 -3.16
CA LEU A 650 -25.97 28.87 -3.15
C LEU A 650 -25.28 29.75 -2.11
N MET A 651 -25.72 30.99 -1.91
CA MET A 651 -25.20 31.88 -0.88
C MET A 651 -25.45 31.31 0.52
N PHE A 652 -26.70 30.90 0.80
CA PHE A 652 -27.08 30.32 2.09
C PHE A 652 -26.32 29.03 2.39
N GLY A 653 -26.26 28.11 1.42
CA GLY A 653 -25.49 26.87 1.57
C GLY A 653 -23.99 27.12 1.74
N THR A 654 -23.43 28.09 1.01
CA THR A 654 -22.02 28.50 1.16
C THR A 654 -21.74 29.06 2.54
N GLN A 655 -22.62 29.90 3.09
CA GLN A 655 -22.45 30.43 4.45
C GLN A 655 -22.41 29.30 5.48
N ARG A 656 -23.37 28.36 5.43
CA ARG A 656 -23.41 27.22 6.36
C ARG A 656 -22.20 26.31 6.21
N ALA A 657 -21.72 26.10 4.99
CA ALA A 657 -20.50 25.35 4.72
C ALA A 657 -19.26 26.06 5.30
N GLU A 658 -19.12 27.37 5.07
CA GLU A 658 -18.02 28.17 5.60
C GLU A 658 -18.01 28.20 7.14
N GLU A 659 -19.16 28.33 7.79
CA GLU A 659 -19.28 28.26 9.26
C GLU A 659 -18.74 26.94 9.80
N LYS A 660 -19.14 25.80 9.22
CA LYS A 660 -18.65 24.48 9.66
C LYS A 660 -17.16 24.30 9.34
N ALA A 661 -16.73 24.76 8.18
CA ALA A 661 -15.35 24.67 7.75
C ALA A 661 -14.41 25.48 8.66
N GLN A 662 -14.82 26.70 9.03
CA GLN A 662 -14.10 27.59 9.93
C GLN A 662 -14.00 26.97 11.33
N GLU A 663 -15.08 26.39 11.87
CA GLU A 663 -15.06 25.65 13.14
C GLU A 663 -13.97 24.56 13.12
N THR A 664 -14.00 23.69 12.11
CA THR A 664 -12.98 22.63 11.94
C THR A 664 -11.57 23.21 11.82
N MET A 665 -11.38 24.29 11.08
CA MET A 665 -10.06 24.88 10.86
C MET A 665 -9.52 25.63 12.06
N VAL A 666 -10.36 26.22 12.91
CA VAL A 666 -9.94 26.85 14.17
C VAL A 666 -9.41 25.78 15.13
N GLU A 667 -10.16 24.69 15.32
CA GLU A 667 -9.71 23.57 16.15
C GLU A 667 -8.42 22.93 15.64
N LEU A 668 -8.35 22.67 14.32
CA LEU A 668 -7.17 22.08 13.70
C LEU A 668 -5.94 22.96 13.88
N ARG A 669 -6.07 24.28 13.65
CA ARG A 669 -4.96 25.22 13.77
C ARG A 669 -4.43 25.29 15.20
N LYS A 670 -5.30 25.22 16.20
CA LYS A 670 -4.92 25.10 17.61
C LYS A 670 -4.15 23.81 17.90
N LEU A 671 -4.62 22.66 17.39
CA LEU A 671 -3.94 21.38 17.58
C LEU A 671 -2.59 21.31 16.85
N LEU A 672 -2.43 22.03 15.74
CA LEU A 672 -1.16 22.18 15.02
C LEU A 672 -0.23 23.23 15.62
N GLY A 673 -0.69 24.02 16.61
CA GLY A 673 0.09 25.08 17.26
C GLY A 673 0.27 26.35 16.41
N PHE A 674 -0.66 26.65 15.50
CA PHE A 674 -0.62 27.87 14.67
C PHE A 674 -1.24 29.10 15.38
N ASP A 675 -1.83 28.93 16.55
CA ASP A 675 -2.52 29.95 17.36
C ASP A 675 -1.58 30.76 18.28
N VAL A 676 -0.42 31.18 17.76
CA VAL A 676 0.61 31.90 18.54
C VAL A 676 0.09 33.21 19.17
N PHE A 677 -0.78 33.93 18.48
CA PHE A 677 -1.28 35.24 18.95
C PHE A 677 -2.38 35.16 20.00
N GLN A 678 -3.08 34.02 20.13
CA GLN A 678 -4.13 33.89 21.17
C GLN A 678 -3.53 33.72 22.57
N GLN A 679 -2.30 33.22 22.69
CA GLN A 679 -1.63 33.11 23.99
C GLN A 679 -1.18 34.47 24.56
N ILE A 680 -0.98 35.48 23.72
CA ILE A 680 -0.46 36.79 24.14
C ILE A 680 -1.52 37.60 24.91
N ASN A 681 -2.81 37.45 24.60
CA ASN A 681 -3.87 38.17 25.31
C ASN A 681 -4.18 37.61 26.71
N ASN A 682 -3.80 36.37 27.01
CA ASN A 682 -3.93 35.83 28.36
C ASN A 682 -2.76 36.21 29.29
N TYR A 683 -1.60 36.60 28.75
CA TYR A 683 -0.49 37.07 29.58
C TYR A 683 -0.71 38.49 30.12
N HIS A 684 -1.42 39.36 29.40
CA HIS A 684 -1.73 40.70 29.89
C HIS A 684 -2.81 40.76 30.98
N TYR A 685 -3.59 39.69 31.17
CA TYR A 685 -4.57 39.65 32.25
C TYR A 685 -3.97 39.19 33.60
N TYR A 686 -2.82 38.50 33.59
CA TYR A 686 -2.15 38.06 34.82
C TYR A 686 -1.06 39.03 35.31
N SER A 687 -0.48 39.86 34.45
CA SER A 687 0.53 40.84 34.90
C SER A 687 -0.04 42.10 35.55
N LYS A 688 -1.33 42.41 35.38
CA LYS A 688 -1.97 43.60 35.99
C LYS A 688 -2.46 43.40 37.43
N ASN A 689 -2.46 42.18 37.95
CA ASN A 689 -2.90 41.88 39.32
C ASN A 689 -1.73 41.55 40.28
N LEU A 690 -0.50 41.87 39.90
CA LEU A 690 0.69 41.72 40.76
C LEU A 690 1.23 43.07 41.28
N ASP A 691 0.56 44.18 40.97
CA ASP A 691 0.86 45.52 41.48
C ASP A 691 -0.31 46.05 42.35
N ILE A 692 -0.73 45.28 43.36
CA ILE A 692 -1.45 45.69 44.59
C ILE A 692 -1.02 44.70 45.68
#